data_AF-A0A1V0QD58-F1
#
_entry.id   AF-A0A1V0QD58-F1
#
_cell.length_a   1.000
_cell.length_b   1.000
_cell.length_c   1.000
_cell.angle_alpha   90.00
_cell.angle_beta   90.00
_cell.angle_gamma   90.00
#
_symmetry.space_group_name_H-M   'P 1'
#
loop_
_entity.id
_entity.type
_entity.pdbx_description
1 polymer ?
#
loop_
_entity_poly.entity_id
_entity_poly.type
_entity_poly.pdbx_seq_one_letter_code
_entity_poly.pdbx_strand_id
1 'polypeptide(L)'
;MAFNRKQRLRDNIEAIRTAFILDRERRAATPEERALLQKYCGFGGLKCILNPARELTDAVHWAKSDLELFAPTAELHRLVRGNSKDDTQYKRYVDSLKASVLTAFYTPKEITDTIADVLADYGVRPARVLEPSAGVGVFVDAVLRHSPDADVMAFEKDLLTGTILRQLHPDKKMRIDGFEKIEKPFNNYFDLVVSNIPFGDIAVFDAGFQRSESFGRRSAQKAIHNYFFLKGLDTVRDGGIVAFITSQGVLNSSKTSVRDELFRQANLVSAIRLPNNLFSDNAGTEVGSDLIVLQKNLRKTELSQDERLMTVIQTDTKTNLTDNAYFVHHPERIVHTSAKFDTDPYGKPAMVYTHEGKTAGIAEDLRHMLDEDCHMRLAMRLYSGAIGQAGERKAVAVETKPEQPAMKPEATITARTEEARTEKPQLIEEKPEIEPRKPNYQAGVQLSLLDLWGMTEEVRKPESPKKKKASKKESTAKRAVPKPKPQVTAAPPVETVKPATGSKEAKPDNIVKQSDPDDIYATLDWDTNPPINGFYETMMSLTPERRKALRLEAERHRQEQLKKSGVKDTLNPAFVPSFDNKPEKETAQQTEAQPEATPIPVTDNSPSEQATTSLFPEIEPEKPKEEAPDLTPRPYHRTPEMHLREGSLVASRARDIGYLKDITPYGATFHPLGLTGFQKEKALLYVSLRDAYERLYRYETNRREANPVWREHLNTCYDEFVMRYGNLNARQNVKLVMMDAGGRDILSLERAEDGRFVKADIFERPVSFSVESHANVSSPEEALSASLNKFGTVNLGYMREITDSTEEGLLDALKGRVFYNPLVTGYEIKDRFIAGNVIEKAERIEAWMGGNPESERLPEVKEALEALKEAEPQRIAFEDLDFNFGERWIPTGVYAAYMSHLFDTDVKIAYSASMDEFSVACGYRTMKITDEFLVKGYYRNYDGMHLLKHALHNTCPDMMKSIGKDEHGNDIKVRDSEGIQLANAKIDEIRNGFSEWLEEQSPQFKERLTTMYNRKFNCFVRPKYDGSHQTFPDLNLKGLASRGIRSVYPSQMDCVWMLKQNGGGICDHEVGTGKTLIMCIAAHEMKRLNLAHKPMIIGLKANVAEIAATYQAAYPNARILYASEKDFSTANRVRFFNNIKNNDYDCVIMSHDQFGKIPQSPELQQRILQAELDTVEENLEVLRQQGKNVSRAMLKGLEKRKHNLVAKLEKVEHAIQSRTDDVVDFKQTGIDHIFIDESHYQNFLSFPIL
;
A
#
# COMPACT_ATOMS: atom_id res chain seq x y z
N MET A 1 -2.06 48.73 -20.84
CA MET A 1 -0.73 48.21 -21.24
C MET A 1 -0.79 46.69 -21.30
N ALA A 2 0.21 46.01 -21.86
CA ALA A 2 0.26 44.55 -21.99
C ALA A 2 1.19 43.90 -20.96
N PHE A 3 0.99 42.60 -20.68
CA PHE A 3 1.71 41.82 -19.67
C PHE A 3 3.22 41.68 -19.96
N ASN A 4 4.05 42.51 -19.30
CA ASN A 4 5.50 42.50 -19.48
C ASN A 4 6.17 41.41 -18.63
N ARG A 5 6.28 40.20 -19.21
CA ARG A 5 6.91 39.02 -18.61
C ARG A 5 8.33 39.27 -18.08
N LYS A 6 9.12 40.10 -18.76
CA LYS A 6 10.51 40.39 -18.40
C LYS A 6 10.62 41.27 -17.16
N GLN A 7 9.74 42.28 -17.04
CA GLN A 7 9.69 43.15 -15.88
C GLN A 7 9.17 42.41 -14.64
N ARG A 8 8.06 41.66 -14.76
CA ARG A 8 7.52 40.84 -13.67
C ARG A 8 8.55 39.84 -13.11
N LEU A 9 9.30 39.18 -14.00
CA LEU A 9 10.39 38.28 -13.59
C LEU A 9 11.51 39.01 -12.84
N ARG A 10 11.86 40.25 -13.24
CA ARG A 10 12.83 41.09 -12.51
C ARG A 10 12.31 41.51 -11.14
N ASP A 11 11.07 42.00 -11.05
CA ASP A 11 10.47 42.43 -9.77
C ASP A 11 10.39 41.26 -8.77
N ASN A 12 10.00 40.07 -9.24
CA ASN A 12 9.99 38.85 -8.41
C ASN A 12 11.38 38.43 -7.93
N ILE A 13 12.41 38.54 -8.78
CA ILE A 13 13.80 38.20 -8.42
C ILE A 13 14.30 39.14 -7.32
N GLU A 14 14.05 40.45 -7.43
CA GLU A 14 14.48 41.41 -6.41
C GLU A 14 13.69 41.27 -5.10
N ALA A 15 12.38 40.97 -5.15
CA ALA A 15 11.60 40.66 -3.95
C ALA A 15 12.14 39.41 -3.22
N ILE A 16 12.44 38.33 -3.94
CA ILE A 16 13.06 37.12 -3.36
C ILE A 16 14.46 37.43 -2.82
N ARG A 17 15.26 38.26 -3.51
CA ARG A 17 16.58 38.70 -3.05
C ARG A 17 16.49 39.44 -1.72
N THR A 18 15.59 40.41 -1.62
CA THR A 18 15.33 41.17 -0.40
C THR A 18 14.82 40.27 0.72
N ALA A 19 13.90 39.34 0.46
CA ALA A 19 13.41 38.40 1.47
C ALA A 19 14.52 37.51 2.06
N PHE A 20 15.43 36.99 1.24
CA PHE A 20 16.59 36.23 1.72
C PHE A 20 17.60 37.09 2.50
N ILE A 21 17.81 38.35 2.09
CA ILE A 21 18.65 39.30 2.83
C ILE A 21 18.08 39.54 4.23
N LEU A 22 16.77 39.79 4.34
CA LEU A 22 16.07 40.04 5.60
C LEU A 22 16.05 38.83 6.54
N ASP A 23 15.79 37.62 6.03
CA ASP A 23 15.82 36.38 6.84
C ASP A 23 17.23 36.08 7.38
N ARG A 24 18.26 36.31 6.56
CA ARG A 24 19.67 36.18 6.95
C ARG A 24 20.09 37.21 8.00
N GLU A 25 19.64 38.46 7.85
CA GLU A 25 20.00 39.58 8.74
C GLU A 25 19.09 39.70 9.98
N ARG A 26 17.98 38.95 10.01
CA ARG A 26 16.99 38.89 11.10
C ARG A 26 16.47 40.27 11.54
N ARG A 27 16.21 41.13 10.55
CA ARG A 27 15.69 42.49 10.73
C ARG A 27 14.38 42.68 9.94
N ALA A 28 13.60 43.67 10.35
CA ALA A 28 12.44 44.10 9.56
C ALA A 28 12.89 44.81 8.26
N ALA A 29 12.00 44.81 7.26
CA ALA A 29 12.17 45.57 6.03
C ALA A 29 12.11 47.08 6.28
N THR A 30 12.93 47.87 5.58
CA THR A 30 12.72 49.32 5.47
C THR A 30 11.48 49.63 4.61
N PRO A 31 10.96 50.87 4.59
CA PRO A 31 9.85 51.25 3.70
C PRO A 31 10.14 50.98 2.21
N GLU A 32 11.38 51.19 1.78
CA GLU A 32 11.84 50.92 0.41
C GLU A 32 11.88 49.41 0.11
N GLU A 33 12.36 48.60 1.07
CA GLU A 33 12.37 47.14 0.95
C GLU A 33 10.95 46.56 0.97
N ARG A 34 10.04 47.09 1.79
CA ARG A 34 8.60 46.74 1.78
C ARG A 34 7.99 47.02 0.41
N ALA A 35 8.31 48.17 -0.19
CA ALA A 35 7.87 48.54 -1.54
C ALA A 35 8.52 47.73 -2.69
N LEU A 36 9.59 46.97 -2.41
CA LEU A 36 10.09 45.93 -3.33
C LEU A 36 9.36 44.60 -3.11
N LEU A 37 9.18 44.17 -1.87
CA LEU A 37 8.46 42.95 -1.50
C LEU A 37 7.00 42.95 -2.00
N GLN A 38 6.29 44.08 -1.87
CA GLN A 38 4.91 44.26 -2.36
C GLN A 38 4.76 44.19 -3.89
N LYS A 39 5.85 44.16 -4.67
CA LYS A 39 5.80 43.96 -6.13
C LYS A 39 5.76 42.49 -6.55
N TYR A 40 6.01 41.57 -5.62
CA TYR A 40 5.98 40.14 -5.90
C TYR A 40 4.55 39.68 -6.22
N CYS A 41 4.37 39.06 -7.39
CA CYS A 41 3.08 38.55 -7.86
C CYS A 41 3.14 37.07 -8.26
N GLY A 42 4.10 36.32 -7.71
CA GLY A 42 4.34 34.92 -8.06
C GLY A 42 4.70 34.70 -9.53
N PHE A 43 4.81 33.44 -9.94
CA PHE A 43 5.29 33.07 -11.27
C PHE A 43 4.17 32.68 -12.26
N GLY A 44 2.93 33.12 -11.99
CA GLY A 44 1.79 33.01 -12.91
C GLY A 44 2.13 33.59 -14.29
N GLY A 45 1.80 32.85 -15.35
CA GLY A 45 2.15 33.19 -16.73
C GLY A 45 3.64 33.06 -17.10
N LEU A 46 4.56 32.95 -16.13
CA LEU A 46 6.01 32.82 -16.34
C LEU A 46 6.45 31.35 -16.54
N LYS A 47 5.87 30.68 -17.54
CA LYS A 47 6.16 29.29 -17.91
C LYS A 47 7.65 29.00 -18.15
N CYS A 48 8.47 30.01 -18.42
CA CYS A 48 9.92 29.90 -18.56
C CYS A 48 10.64 29.37 -17.30
N ILE A 49 10.05 29.47 -16.11
CA ILE A 49 10.59 28.92 -14.85
C ILE A 49 10.58 27.38 -14.83
N LEU A 50 9.80 26.73 -15.70
CA LEU A 50 9.76 25.27 -15.84
C LEU A 50 10.88 24.73 -16.74
N ASN A 51 11.57 25.59 -17.49
CA ASN A 51 12.63 25.20 -18.44
C ASN A 51 14.00 25.06 -17.75
N PRO A 52 14.89 24.17 -18.21
CA PRO A 52 16.27 24.08 -17.71
C PRO A 52 17.04 25.40 -17.88
N ALA A 53 17.67 25.89 -16.81
CA ALA A 53 18.48 27.12 -16.79
C ALA A 53 19.68 27.01 -15.84
N ARG A 54 20.31 25.83 -15.79
CA ARG A 54 21.45 25.51 -14.91
C ARG A 54 22.77 25.95 -15.55
N GLU A 55 22.92 25.75 -16.85
CA GLU A 55 24.15 26.02 -17.61
C GLU A 55 23.87 26.86 -18.86
N LEU A 56 24.85 27.63 -19.35
CA LEU A 56 24.68 28.49 -20.54
C LEU A 56 24.36 27.69 -21.82
N THR A 57 24.67 26.41 -21.82
CA THR A 57 24.31 25.40 -22.83
C THR A 57 22.80 25.11 -22.88
N ASP A 58 22.07 25.21 -21.75
CA ASP A 58 20.63 24.93 -21.70
C ASP A 58 19.81 25.90 -22.59
N ALA A 59 20.33 27.10 -22.84
CA ALA A 59 19.72 28.11 -23.70
C ALA A 59 19.46 27.63 -25.15
N VAL A 60 20.17 26.59 -25.61
CA VAL A 60 19.94 25.96 -26.92
C VAL A 60 18.57 25.27 -27.01
N HIS A 61 18.00 24.88 -25.86
CA HIS A 61 16.69 24.23 -25.78
C HIS A 61 15.52 25.22 -25.56
N TRP A 62 15.79 26.53 -25.53
CA TRP A 62 14.77 27.56 -25.32
C TRP A 62 14.19 28.08 -26.64
N ALA A 63 12.91 28.43 -26.63
CA ALA A 63 12.27 29.09 -27.76
C ALA A 63 12.86 30.49 -27.98
N LYS A 64 13.04 30.89 -29.25
CA LYS A 64 13.61 32.20 -29.61
C LYS A 64 12.83 33.40 -29.02
N SER A 65 11.53 33.23 -28.78
CA SER A 65 10.63 34.17 -28.13
C SER A 65 10.95 34.43 -26.65
N ASP A 66 11.53 33.44 -25.97
CA ASP A 66 11.70 33.44 -24.51
C ASP A 66 13.18 33.44 -24.09
N LEU A 67 14.08 33.45 -25.07
CA LEU A 67 15.54 33.48 -24.87
C LEU A 67 16.00 34.71 -24.06
N GLU A 68 15.28 35.84 -24.12
CA GLU A 68 15.57 37.00 -23.27
C GLU A 68 15.22 36.83 -21.78
N LEU A 69 14.38 35.83 -21.46
CA LEU A 69 14.03 35.45 -20.09
C LEU A 69 15.03 34.43 -19.51
N PHE A 70 15.84 33.77 -20.35
CA PHE A 70 16.83 32.78 -19.92
C PHE A 70 17.80 33.33 -18.87
N ALA A 71 18.39 34.51 -19.11
CA ALA A 71 19.39 35.08 -18.19
C ALA A 71 18.79 35.45 -16.82
N PRO A 72 17.62 36.12 -16.72
CA PRO A 72 16.90 36.26 -15.46
C PRO A 72 16.52 34.92 -14.78
N THR A 73 16.06 33.92 -15.53
CA THR A 73 15.72 32.60 -14.94
C THR A 73 16.95 31.88 -14.37
N ALA A 74 18.09 31.93 -15.07
CA ALA A 74 19.36 31.41 -14.56
C ALA A 74 19.86 32.22 -13.34
N GLU A 75 19.58 33.53 -13.27
CA GLU A 75 19.86 34.36 -12.10
C GLU A 75 19.01 33.94 -10.89
N LEU A 76 17.70 33.68 -11.08
CA LEU A 76 16.80 33.17 -10.04
C LEU A 76 17.27 31.82 -9.48
N HIS A 77 17.64 30.86 -10.34
CA HIS A 77 18.16 29.57 -9.89
C HIS A 77 19.48 29.71 -9.09
N ARG A 78 20.36 30.64 -9.48
CA ARG A 78 21.59 30.94 -8.73
C ARG A 78 21.29 31.61 -7.39
N LEU A 79 20.35 32.55 -7.35
CA LEU A 79 19.90 33.24 -6.13
C LEU A 79 19.33 32.26 -5.11
N VAL A 80 18.42 31.38 -5.55
CA VAL A 80 17.82 30.34 -4.69
C VAL A 80 18.88 29.34 -4.21
N ARG A 81 19.79 28.90 -5.10
CA ARG A 81 20.88 28.00 -4.71
C ARG A 81 21.85 28.62 -3.70
N GLY A 82 22.21 29.89 -3.89
CA GLY A 82 23.12 30.62 -2.99
C GLY A 82 22.55 30.87 -1.59
N ASN A 83 21.23 30.79 -1.43
CA ASN A 83 20.53 30.93 -0.13
C ASN A 83 19.94 29.59 0.37
N SER A 84 20.35 28.47 -0.22
CA SER A 84 19.99 27.12 0.24
C SER A 84 21.12 26.50 1.08
N LYS A 85 20.79 25.86 2.20
CA LYS A 85 21.77 25.18 3.08
C LYS A 85 22.23 23.83 2.52
N ASP A 86 21.35 23.14 1.80
CA ASP A 86 21.58 21.83 1.19
C ASP A 86 20.76 21.66 -0.09
N ASP A 87 21.01 20.57 -0.83
CA ASP A 87 20.25 20.23 -2.04
C ASP A 87 18.76 19.95 -1.75
N THR A 88 18.41 19.53 -0.52
CA THR A 88 17.02 19.31 -0.09
C THR A 88 16.25 20.63 -0.01
N GLN A 89 16.82 21.66 0.62
CA GLN A 89 16.24 22.99 0.69
C GLN A 89 16.20 23.65 -0.70
N TYR A 90 17.27 23.48 -1.50
CA TYR A 90 17.27 23.94 -2.90
C TYR A 90 16.13 23.31 -3.70
N LYS A 91 15.93 21.98 -3.57
CA LYS A 91 14.81 21.29 -4.20
C LYS A 91 13.46 21.83 -3.74
N ARG A 92 13.26 22.02 -2.42
CA ARG A 92 12.01 22.60 -1.87
C ARG A 92 11.70 23.99 -2.43
N TYR A 93 12.69 24.89 -2.52
CA TYR A 93 12.48 26.20 -3.15
C TYR A 93 12.22 26.10 -4.66
N VAL A 94 12.88 25.19 -5.38
CA VAL A 94 12.61 24.98 -6.82
C VAL A 94 11.23 24.37 -7.06
N ASP A 95 10.74 23.48 -6.19
CA ASP A 95 9.41 22.90 -6.31
C ASP A 95 8.32 23.92 -5.91
N SER A 96 8.61 24.83 -4.97
CA SER A 96 7.84 26.06 -4.69
C SER A 96 7.74 26.99 -5.91
N LEU A 97 8.87 27.30 -6.57
CA LEU A 97 8.87 28.08 -7.83
C LEU A 97 7.98 27.45 -8.91
N LYS A 98 8.04 26.12 -9.09
CA LYS A 98 7.19 25.40 -10.07
C LYS A 98 5.70 25.43 -9.69
N ALA A 99 5.37 25.25 -8.42
CA ALA A 99 3.99 25.33 -7.94
C ALA A 99 3.40 26.72 -8.22
N SER A 100 4.16 27.77 -7.92
CA SER A 100 3.79 29.16 -8.21
C SER A 100 3.44 29.41 -9.69
N VAL A 101 4.12 28.77 -10.66
CA VAL A 101 3.77 28.88 -12.09
C VAL A 101 2.36 28.36 -12.41
N LEU A 102 1.85 27.40 -11.62
CA LEU A 102 0.57 26.73 -11.84
C LEU A 102 -0.58 27.32 -10.99
N THR A 103 -0.28 28.00 -9.88
CA THR A 103 -1.29 28.42 -8.89
C THR A 103 -1.28 29.90 -8.49
N ALA A 104 -0.34 30.72 -8.98
CA ALA A 104 -0.22 32.14 -8.60
C ALA A 104 -1.25 33.06 -9.29
N PHE A 105 -2.46 33.16 -8.73
CA PHE A 105 -3.50 34.09 -9.16
C PHE A 105 -3.65 35.26 -8.17
N TYR A 106 -2.86 36.32 -8.37
CA TYR A 106 -2.81 37.46 -7.45
C TYR A 106 -3.91 38.49 -7.75
N THR A 107 -4.78 38.71 -6.76
CA THR A 107 -5.86 39.70 -6.81
C THR A 107 -5.31 41.13 -6.94
N PRO A 108 -5.86 41.97 -7.82
CA PRO A 108 -5.51 43.40 -7.87
C PRO A 108 -5.85 44.12 -6.57
N LYS A 109 -4.98 45.04 -6.15
CA LYS A 109 -5.13 45.77 -4.88
C LYS A 109 -6.40 46.63 -4.85
N GLU A 110 -6.81 47.15 -6.00
CA GLU A 110 -8.04 47.91 -6.18
C GLU A 110 -9.28 47.11 -5.78
N ILE A 111 -9.26 45.79 -6.04
CA ILE A 111 -10.38 44.88 -5.75
C ILE A 111 -10.40 44.49 -4.28
N THR A 112 -9.24 44.17 -3.69
CA THR A 112 -9.12 43.89 -2.25
C THR A 112 -9.46 45.12 -1.41
N ASP A 113 -9.06 46.31 -1.89
CA ASP A 113 -9.39 47.58 -1.25
C ASP A 113 -10.90 47.86 -1.31
N THR A 114 -11.55 47.71 -2.47
CA THR A 114 -13.02 47.89 -2.60
C THR A 114 -13.79 46.99 -1.64
N ILE A 115 -13.43 45.71 -1.53
CA ILE A 115 -14.12 44.77 -0.63
C ILE A 115 -13.93 45.17 0.84
N ALA A 116 -12.70 45.57 1.23
CA ALA A 116 -12.43 46.03 2.60
C ALA A 116 -13.10 47.38 2.90
N ASP A 117 -13.13 48.30 1.94
CA ASP A 117 -13.72 49.64 2.07
C ASP A 117 -15.24 49.59 2.22
N VAL A 118 -15.95 48.81 1.40
CA VAL A 118 -17.42 48.69 1.52
C VAL A 118 -17.81 48.05 2.86
N LEU A 119 -17.14 46.95 3.25
CA LEU A 119 -17.36 46.37 4.59
C LEU A 119 -17.06 47.39 5.70
N ALA A 120 -16.03 48.22 5.53
CA ALA A 120 -15.70 49.27 6.48
C ALA A 120 -16.73 50.43 6.51
N ASP A 121 -17.35 50.78 5.40
CA ASP A 121 -18.42 51.79 5.33
C ASP A 121 -19.66 51.33 6.12
N TYR A 122 -20.03 50.04 6.04
CA TYR A 122 -21.10 49.44 6.86
C TYR A 122 -20.73 49.19 8.33
N GLY A 123 -19.55 49.64 8.77
CA GLY A 123 -19.13 49.56 10.18
C GLY A 123 -18.56 48.19 10.60
N VAL A 124 -18.21 47.30 9.67
CA VAL A 124 -17.47 46.07 9.98
C VAL A 124 -16.06 46.46 10.44
N ARG A 125 -15.70 46.12 11.67
CA ARG A 125 -14.36 46.34 12.27
C ARG A 125 -13.92 45.06 12.99
N PRO A 126 -13.27 44.11 12.28
CA PRO A 126 -12.93 42.82 12.86
C PRO A 126 -11.74 42.94 13.82
N ALA A 127 -11.91 42.43 15.04
CA ALA A 127 -10.80 42.32 16.00
C ALA A 127 -9.90 41.12 15.68
N ARG A 128 -10.46 40.05 15.09
CA ARG A 128 -9.74 38.83 14.68
C ARG A 128 -10.03 38.54 13.21
N VAL A 129 -8.98 38.44 12.41
CA VAL A 129 -9.05 38.23 10.95
C VAL A 129 -8.31 36.95 10.56
N LEU A 130 -8.90 36.18 9.66
CA LEU A 130 -8.27 35.02 9.02
C LEU A 130 -8.17 35.20 7.51
N GLU A 131 -6.96 35.10 6.96
CA GLU A 131 -6.74 34.95 5.52
C GLU A 131 -6.18 33.54 5.21
N PRO A 132 -7.02 32.58 4.76
CA PRO A 132 -6.62 31.17 4.62
C PRO A 132 -5.74 30.86 3.40
N SER A 133 -5.62 31.79 2.45
CA SER A 133 -4.74 31.69 1.28
C SER A 133 -4.29 33.10 0.89
N ALA A 134 -3.20 33.56 1.50
CA ALA A 134 -2.88 34.98 1.58
C ALA A 134 -1.98 35.53 0.46
N GLY A 135 -1.20 34.69 -0.22
CA GLY A 135 -0.14 35.17 -1.10
C GLY A 135 0.82 36.09 -0.33
N VAL A 136 0.91 37.35 -0.75
CA VAL A 136 1.69 38.40 -0.07
C VAL A 136 0.91 39.24 0.93
N GLY A 137 -0.36 38.90 1.22
CA GLY A 137 -1.17 39.57 2.24
C GLY A 137 -1.90 40.83 1.74
N VAL A 138 -2.39 40.81 0.51
CA VAL A 138 -3.05 42.01 -0.08
C VAL A 138 -4.38 42.32 0.62
N PHE A 139 -5.15 41.29 1.04
CA PHE A 139 -6.31 41.52 1.91
C PHE A 139 -5.89 41.87 3.35
N VAL A 140 -4.80 41.29 3.90
CA VAL A 140 -4.22 41.77 5.18
C VAL A 140 -3.95 43.28 5.14
N ASP A 141 -3.18 43.77 4.16
CA ASP A 141 -2.91 45.21 4.00
C ASP A 141 -4.23 46.01 3.87
N ALA A 142 -5.20 45.54 3.08
CA ALA A 142 -6.48 46.24 2.87
C ALA A 142 -7.35 46.33 4.14
N VAL A 143 -7.46 45.25 4.93
CA VAL A 143 -8.24 45.25 6.19
C VAL A 143 -7.53 46.05 7.28
N LEU A 144 -6.19 46.00 7.36
CA LEU A 144 -5.42 46.77 8.34
C LEU A 144 -5.50 48.29 8.11
N ARG A 145 -5.86 48.78 6.92
CA ARG A 145 -6.16 50.22 6.70
C ARG A 145 -7.32 50.72 7.58
N HIS A 146 -8.30 49.86 7.87
CA HIS A 146 -9.50 50.20 8.65
C HIS A 146 -9.52 49.62 10.06
N SER A 147 -8.68 48.61 10.34
CA SER A 147 -8.57 47.97 11.66
C SER A 147 -7.10 47.63 11.99
N PRO A 148 -6.23 48.62 12.27
CA PRO A 148 -4.79 48.40 12.42
C PRO A 148 -4.43 47.42 13.55
N ASP A 149 -5.18 47.49 14.65
CA ASP A 149 -4.99 46.68 15.86
C ASP A 149 -5.51 45.24 15.74
N ALA A 150 -6.03 44.84 14.57
CA ALA A 150 -6.58 43.50 14.36
C ALA A 150 -5.53 42.39 14.55
N ASP A 151 -5.94 41.33 15.24
CA ASP A 151 -5.22 40.06 15.36
C ASP A 151 -5.41 39.26 14.07
N VAL A 152 -4.47 39.42 13.14
CA VAL A 152 -4.49 38.74 11.84
C VAL A 152 -3.72 37.42 11.92
N MET A 153 -4.39 36.32 11.61
CA MET A 153 -3.78 35.05 11.25
C MET A 153 -3.89 34.85 9.74
N ALA A 154 -2.79 34.48 9.09
CA ALA A 154 -2.79 34.19 7.66
C ALA A 154 -2.01 32.91 7.36
N PHE A 155 -2.50 32.16 6.37
CA PHE A 155 -1.88 30.93 5.87
C PHE A 155 -1.42 31.15 4.42
N GLU A 156 -0.22 30.67 4.12
CA GLU A 156 0.29 30.52 2.77
C GLU A 156 1.04 29.18 2.66
N LYS A 157 0.73 28.40 1.63
CA LYS A 157 1.26 27.05 1.43
C LYS A 157 2.58 27.05 0.64
N ASP A 158 2.82 28.09 -0.17
CA ASP A 158 4.06 28.28 -0.90
C ASP A 158 5.19 28.84 0.00
N LEU A 159 6.35 28.20 -0.05
CA LEU A 159 7.47 28.48 0.86
C LEU A 159 8.12 29.85 0.61
N LEU A 160 8.27 30.27 -0.65
CA LEU A 160 8.88 31.56 -0.99
C LEU A 160 7.89 32.71 -0.73
N THR A 161 6.65 32.54 -1.17
CA THR A 161 5.57 33.51 -0.99
C THR A 161 5.28 33.75 0.50
N GLY A 162 5.12 32.67 1.28
CA GLY A 162 4.92 32.76 2.73
C GLY A 162 6.11 33.37 3.50
N THR A 163 7.32 33.30 2.93
CA THR A 163 8.51 34.00 3.48
C THR A 163 8.40 35.51 3.22
N ILE A 164 7.97 35.93 2.02
CA ILE A 164 7.72 37.34 1.69
C ILE A 164 6.59 37.92 2.57
N LEU A 165 5.47 37.20 2.69
CA LEU A 165 4.34 37.52 3.57
C LEU A 165 4.77 37.82 5.01
N ARG A 166 5.65 36.98 5.59
CA ARG A 166 6.19 37.17 6.94
C ARG A 166 7.06 38.43 7.06
N GLN A 167 7.79 38.82 6.02
CA GLN A 167 8.60 40.06 6.02
C GLN A 167 7.74 41.32 5.82
N LEU A 168 6.55 41.20 5.20
CA LEU A 168 5.57 42.28 5.07
C LEU A 168 4.77 42.52 6.36
N HIS A 169 4.46 41.45 7.11
CA HIS A 169 3.67 41.51 8.35
C HIS A 169 4.36 40.81 9.53
N PRO A 170 5.54 41.29 9.99
CA PRO A 170 6.34 40.62 11.02
C PRO A 170 5.70 40.65 12.42
N ASP A 171 4.72 41.51 12.65
CA ASP A 171 3.94 41.68 13.87
C ASP A 171 2.68 40.80 13.93
N LYS A 172 2.31 40.14 12.81
CA LYS A 172 1.07 39.34 12.66
C LYS A 172 1.37 37.83 12.52
N LYS A 173 0.35 36.98 12.64
CA LYS A 173 0.51 35.51 12.75
C LYS A 173 0.61 34.82 11.37
N MET A 174 1.77 34.96 10.74
CA MET A 174 2.05 34.48 9.37
C MET A 174 2.56 33.02 9.32
N ARG A 175 1.67 32.09 8.95
CA ARG A 175 1.92 30.64 8.90
C ARG A 175 2.24 30.17 7.48
N ILE A 176 3.42 29.55 7.31
CA ILE A 176 3.84 28.96 6.04
C ILE A 176 3.47 27.47 6.04
N ASP A 177 2.18 27.18 5.91
CA ASP A 177 1.63 25.82 5.85
C ASP A 177 0.21 25.83 5.25
N GLY A 178 -0.33 24.66 4.93
CA GLY A 178 -1.69 24.52 4.41
C GLY A 178 -2.78 24.82 5.45
N PHE A 179 -3.84 25.51 5.01
CA PHE A 179 -5.00 25.87 5.84
C PHE A 179 -5.70 24.66 6.48
N GLU A 180 -5.60 23.48 5.88
CA GLU A 180 -6.15 22.23 6.41
C GLU A 180 -5.66 21.88 7.83
N LYS A 181 -4.50 22.42 8.24
CA LYS A 181 -3.87 22.22 9.56
C LYS A 181 -4.33 23.20 10.65
N ILE A 182 -5.27 24.10 10.38
CA ILE A 182 -5.77 25.01 11.44
C ILE A 182 -6.39 24.20 12.60
N GLU A 183 -5.98 24.54 13.82
CA GLU A 183 -6.30 23.77 15.01
C GLU A 183 -7.75 24.01 15.46
N LYS A 184 -8.41 22.97 15.98
CA LYS A 184 -9.82 23.02 16.44
C LYS A 184 -10.19 24.20 17.38
N PRO A 185 -9.32 24.74 18.26
CA PRO A 185 -9.64 25.93 19.06
C PRO A 185 -9.95 27.20 18.25
N PHE A 186 -9.62 27.24 16.96
CA PHE A 186 -9.94 28.35 16.05
C PHE A 186 -11.29 28.17 15.31
N ASN A 187 -12.05 27.11 15.61
CA ASN A 187 -13.45 27.00 15.17
C ASN A 187 -14.31 28.03 15.92
N ASN A 188 -15.23 28.70 15.23
CA ASN A 188 -16.06 29.79 15.74
C ASN A 188 -15.27 30.98 16.37
N TYR A 189 -14.03 31.23 15.91
CA TYR A 189 -13.13 32.20 16.54
C TYR A 189 -13.05 33.56 15.83
N PHE A 190 -12.98 33.60 14.50
CA PHE A 190 -12.67 34.85 13.77
C PHE A 190 -13.91 35.71 13.52
N ASP A 191 -13.72 37.03 13.44
CA ASP A 191 -14.79 38.01 13.15
C ASP A 191 -15.01 38.20 11.65
N LEU A 192 -13.91 38.13 10.87
CA LEU A 192 -13.88 38.15 9.41
C LEU A 192 -12.94 37.06 8.89
N VAL A 193 -13.37 36.33 7.87
CA VAL A 193 -12.52 35.46 7.05
C VAL A 193 -12.57 35.98 5.61
N VAL A 194 -11.42 36.29 5.02
CA VAL A 194 -11.34 36.92 3.69
C VAL A 194 -10.16 36.35 2.90
N SER A 195 -10.29 36.11 1.60
CA SER A 195 -9.22 35.57 0.74
C SER A 195 -9.61 35.63 -0.75
N ASN A 196 -8.61 35.50 -1.62
CA ASN A 196 -8.79 34.80 -2.89
C ASN A 196 -8.43 33.32 -2.63
N ILE A 197 -9.41 32.43 -2.71
CA ILE A 197 -9.18 31.00 -2.41
C ILE A 197 -8.66 30.27 -3.65
N PRO A 198 -7.84 29.21 -3.54
CA PRO A 198 -7.35 28.47 -4.70
C PRO A 198 -8.50 27.80 -5.48
N PHE A 199 -8.38 27.80 -6.81
CA PHE A 199 -9.42 27.33 -7.74
C PHE A 199 -9.22 25.87 -8.16
N GLY A 200 -10.29 25.22 -8.62
CA GLY A 200 -10.26 23.90 -9.27
C GLY A 200 -10.55 22.69 -8.38
N ASP A 201 -10.57 21.50 -8.98
CA ASP A 201 -11.04 20.24 -8.38
C ASP A 201 -9.91 19.42 -7.74
N ILE A 202 -9.14 20.10 -6.89
CA ILE A 202 -8.04 19.48 -6.13
C ILE A 202 -8.60 18.97 -4.80
N ALA A 203 -8.48 17.66 -4.53
CA ALA A 203 -8.96 17.09 -3.28
C ALA A 203 -8.10 17.48 -2.07
N VAL A 204 -8.74 17.76 -0.92
CA VAL A 204 -8.08 18.15 0.34
C VAL A 204 -8.39 17.17 1.46
N PHE A 205 -7.35 16.50 1.97
CA PHE A 205 -7.48 15.59 3.10
C PHE A 205 -7.56 16.34 4.44
N ASP A 206 -8.72 16.21 5.09
CA ASP A 206 -9.00 16.65 6.46
C ASP A 206 -9.79 15.54 7.15
N ALA A 207 -9.21 14.94 8.19
CA ALA A 207 -9.82 13.81 8.90
C ALA A 207 -11.09 14.19 9.68
N GLY A 208 -11.30 15.48 9.99
CA GLY A 208 -12.52 15.99 10.61
C GLY A 208 -13.67 16.16 9.62
N PHE A 209 -13.38 16.44 8.36
CA PHE A 209 -14.38 16.45 7.28
C PHE A 209 -14.71 15.02 6.83
N GLN A 210 -13.70 14.14 6.71
CA GLN A 210 -13.89 12.76 6.24
C GLN A 210 -14.77 11.95 7.21
N ARG A 211 -14.61 12.18 8.52
CA ARG A 211 -15.39 11.54 9.59
C ARG A 211 -16.69 12.29 9.93
N SER A 212 -17.09 13.29 9.12
CA SER A 212 -18.32 14.04 9.36
C SER A 212 -19.55 13.26 8.87
N GLU A 213 -20.64 13.31 9.64
CA GLU A 213 -21.93 12.70 9.27
C GLU A 213 -22.61 13.43 8.10
N SER A 214 -22.37 14.73 7.91
CA SER A 214 -22.86 15.47 6.74
C SER A 214 -22.17 15.03 5.45
N PHE A 215 -22.97 14.60 4.48
CA PHE A 215 -22.51 14.33 3.12
C PHE A 215 -21.92 15.58 2.44
N GLY A 216 -22.52 16.76 2.60
CA GLY A 216 -22.01 18.01 2.02
C GLY A 216 -20.58 18.33 2.49
N ARG A 217 -20.29 18.04 3.78
CA ARG A 217 -18.93 18.18 4.35
C ARG A 217 -17.95 17.14 3.80
N ARG A 218 -18.35 15.86 3.66
CA ARG A 218 -17.52 14.84 3.01
C ARG A 218 -17.25 15.16 1.53
N SER A 219 -18.28 15.60 0.82
CA SER A 219 -18.24 15.94 -0.61
C SER A 219 -17.35 17.14 -0.91
N ALA A 220 -17.39 18.18 -0.07
CA ALA A 220 -16.54 19.37 -0.23
C ALA A 220 -15.03 19.07 -0.25
N GLN A 221 -14.58 17.95 0.30
CA GLN A 221 -13.18 17.54 0.23
C GLN A 221 -12.70 17.18 -1.19
N LYS A 222 -13.61 16.95 -2.14
CA LYS A 222 -13.26 16.60 -3.53
C LYS A 222 -12.70 17.80 -4.32
N ALA A 223 -13.02 19.04 -3.93
CA ALA A 223 -12.58 20.24 -4.64
C ALA A 223 -12.19 21.36 -3.66
N ILE A 224 -10.97 21.90 -3.81
CA ILE A 224 -10.35 22.78 -2.80
C ILE A 224 -11.16 24.05 -2.52
N HIS A 225 -11.79 24.63 -3.54
CA HIS A 225 -12.66 25.81 -3.38
C HIS A 225 -13.85 25.53 -2.45
N ASN A 226 -14.50 24.36 -2.60
CA ASN A 226 -15.62 23.93 -1.76
C ASN A 226 -15.18 23.64 -0.31
N TYR A 227 -14.02 22.99 -0.13
CA TYR A 227 -13.43 22.79 1.19
C TYR A 227 -13.15 24.12 1.90
N PHE A 228 -12.52 25.08 1.21
CA PHE A 228 -12.18 26.39 1.78
C PHE A 228 -13.43 27.16 2.23
N PHE A 229 -14.54 27.12 1.48
CA PHE A 229 -15.81 27.74 1.90
C PHE A 229 -16.35 27.17 3.21
N LEU A 230 -16.54 25.84 3.31
CA LEU A 230 -17.07 25.24 4.54
C LEU A 230 -16.09 25.35 5.72
N LYS A 231 -14.79 25.21 5.49
CA LYS A 231 -13.75 25.35 6.53
C LYS A 231 -13.61 26.81 7.00
N GLY A 232 -13.77 27.79 6.11
CA GLY A 232 -13.86 29.21 6.47
C GLY A 232 -15.13 29.52 7.27
N LEU A 233 -16.25 28.90 6.93
CA LEU A 233 -17.49 29.03 7.69
C LEU A 233 -17.40 28.32 9.05
N ASP A 234 -16.63 27.24 9.21
CA ASP A 234 -16.34 26.64 10.52
C ASP A 234 -15.55 27.59 11.44
N THR A 235 -14.56 28.30 10.90
CA THR A 235 -13.60 29.11 11.67
C THR A 235 -14.14 30.49 12.04
N VAL A 236 -15.07 31.05 11.26
CA VAL A 236 -15.77 32.30 11.63
C VAL A 236 -16.78 32.07 12.76
N ARG A 237 -16.92 33.03 13.68
CA ARG A 237 -17.94 32.99 14.75
C ARG A 237 -19.37 33.19 14.23
N ASP A 238 -20.36 32.88 15.06
CA ASP A 238 -21.75 33.25 14.79
C ASP A 238 -21.90 34.78 14.58
N GLY A 239 -22.65 35.16 13.55
CA GLY A 239 -22.78 36.53 13.06
C GLY A 239 -21.56 37.14 12.34
N GLY A 240 -20.41 36.45 12.32
CA GLY A 240 -19.21 36.88 11.57
C GLY A 240 -19.33 36.64 10.06
N ILE A 241 -18.37 37.17 9.30
CA ILE A 241 -18.44 37.28 7.83
C ILE A 241 -17.37 36.41 7.15
N VAL A 242 -17.73 35.74 6.07
CA VAL A 242 -16.82 35.09 5.12
C VAL A 242 -16.95 35.79 3.77
N ALA A 243 -15.84 36.28 3.20
CA ALA A 243 -15.82 36.97 1.91
C ALA A 243 -14.72 36.38 1.01
N PHE A 244 -15.08 35.56 0.02
CA PHE A 244 -14.12 34.87 -0.84
C PHE A 244 -14.34 35.19 -2.32
N ILE A 245 -13.23 35.51 -3.00
CA ILE A 245 -13.14 35.39 -4.46
C ILE A 245 -12.81 33.93 -4.77
N THR A 246 -13.57 33.32 -5.68
CA THR A 246 -13.54 31.89 -5.99
C THR A 246 -13.73 31.62 -7.49
N SER A 247 -13.38 30.42 -7.95
CA SER A 247 -13.84 29.92 -9.24
C SER A 247 -15.35 29.75 -9.27
N GLN A 248 -15.95 29.99 -10.44
CA GLN A 248 -17.39 29.82 -10.73
C GLN A 248 -17.91 28.40 -10.42
N GLY A 249 -17.04 27.39 -10.33
CA GLY A 249 -17.39 26.00 -9.97
C GLY A 249 -18.18 25.83 -8.66
N VAL A 250 -18.04 26.73 -7.68
CA VAL A 250 -18.88 26.70 -6.45
C VAL A 250 -20.36 26.79 -6.79
N LEU A 251 -20.72 27.75 -7.65
CA LEU A 251 -22.11 28.08 -7.99
C LEU A 251 -22.58 27.29 -9.21
N ASN A 252 -21.71 27.01 -10.17
CA ASN A 252 -22.07 26.37 -11.44
C ASN A 252 -21.98 24.84 -11.43
N SER A 253 -21.48 24.22 -10.36
CA SER A 253 -21.50 22.75 -10.23
C SER A 253 -22.94 22.22 -10.10
N SER A 254 -23.26 21.14 -10.83
CA SER A 254 -24.51 20.38 -10.67
C SER A 254 -24.72 19.84 -9.25
N LYS A 255 -23.63 19.60 -8.51
CA LYS A 255 -23.67 18.98 -7.17
C LYS A 255 -24.04 20.02 -6.09
N THR A 256 -25.31 20.08 -5.71
CA THR A 256 -25.86 21.09 -4.76
C THR A 256 -25.33 20.95 -3.33
N SER A 257 -24.96 19.74 -2.90
CA SER A 257 -24.72 19.36 -1.50
C SER A 257 -23.77 20.26 -0.68
N VAL A 258 -22.82 20.93 -1.32
CA VAL A 258 -21.94 21.91 -0.66
C VAL A 258 -22.67 23.24 -0.41
N ARG A 259 -23.44 23.71 -1.40
CA ARG A 259 -24.26 24.93 -1.31
C ARG A 259 -25.38 24.76 -0.28
N ASP A 260 -26.01 23.59 -0.25
CA ASP A 260 -27.04 23.25 0.73
C ASP A 260 -26.50 23.25 2.18
N GLU A 261 -25.25 22.84 2.39
CA GLU A 261 -24.59 22.92 3.71
C GLU A 261 -24.17 24.36 4.06
N LEU A 262 -23.67 25.14 3.09
CA LEU A 262 -23.31 26.56 3.28
C LEU A 262 -24.54 27.39 3.69
N PHE A 263 -25.61 27.37 2.90
CA PHE A 263 -26.79 28.19 3.16
C PHE A 263 -27.67 27.67 4.29
N ARG A 264 -27.45 26.46 4.80
CA ARG A 264 -28.03 26.02 6.09
C ARG A 264 -27.44 26.79 7.29
N GLN A 265 -26.17 27.19 7.21
CA GLN A 265 -25.42 27.77 8.34
C GLN A 265 -25.06 29.26 8.15
N ALA A 266 -25.35 29.84 6.98
CA ALA A 266 -25.07 31.24 6.66
C ALA A 266 -26.22 31.90 5.89
N ASN A 267 -26.27 33.23 5.99
CA ASN A 267 -27.09 34.09 5.14
C ASN A 267 -26.23 34.62 3.97
N LEU A 268 -26.82 34.70 2.78
CA LEU A 268 -26.23 35.41 1.64
C LEU A 268 -26.20 36.93 1.94
N VAL A 269 -25.04 37.55 1.78
CA VAL A 269 -24.91 39.03 1.78
C VAL A 269 -24.74 39.54 0.35
N SER A 270 -23.79 38.95 -0.40
CA SER A 270 -23.50 39.32 -1.78
C SER A 270 -23.07 38.10 -2.60
N ALA A 271 -23.45 38.08 -3.87
CA ALA A 271 -22.89 37.19 -4.89
C ALA A 271 -22.78 37.99 -6.19
N ILE A 272 -21.56 38.18 -6.68
CA ILE A 272 -21.23 39.02 -7.83
C ILE A 272 -20.24 38.26 -8.73
N ARG A 273 -20.56 38.14 -10.02
CA ARG A 273 -19.68 37.52 -11.01
C ARG A 273 -18.69 38.54 -11.57
N LEU A 274 -17.40 38.21 -11.50
CA LEU A 274 -16.30 39.06 -11.94
C LEU A 274 -15.88 38.66 -13.37
N PRO A 275 -15.43 39.61 -14.20
CA PRO A 275 -15.13 39.34 -15.61
C PRO A 275 -13.86 38.51 -15.76
N ASN A 276 -13.80 37.72 -16.82
CA ASN A 276 -12.69 36.81 -17.13
C ASN A 276 -11.34 37.54 -17.21
N ASN A 277 -11.33 38.83 -17.62
CA ASN A 277 -10.10 39.62 -17.75
C ASN A 277 -9.58 40.26 -16.45
N LEU A 278 -10.19 39.96 -15.29
CA LEU A 278 -9.77 40.43 -13.96
C LEU A 278 -8.27 40.16 -13.68
N PHE A 279 -7.79 38.96 -14.03
CA PHE A 279 -6.43 38.51 -13.71
C PHE A 279 -5.41 38.72 -14.85
N SER A 280 -5.83 39.21 -16.03
CA SER A 280 -4.98 39.30 -17.23
C SER A 280 -3.73 40.18 -17.04
N ASP A 281 -3.85 41.33 -16.37
CA ASP A 281 -2.73 42.26 -16.18
C ASP A 281 -1.74 41.82 -15.07
N ASN A 282 -2.17 40.93 -14.17
CA ASN A 282 -1.38 40.48 -13.01
C ASN A 282 -0.82 39.06 -13.15
N ALA A 283 -1.64 38.08 -13.53
CA ALA A 283 -1.26 36.67 -13.67
C ALA A 283 -1.14 36.20 -15.14
N GLY A 284 -1.65 36.99 -16.10
CA GLY A 284 -1.60 36.64 -17.52
C GLY A 284 -2.60 35.57 -17.94
N THR A 285 -3.74 35.47 -17.25
CA THR A 285 -4.76 34.42 -17.43
C THR A 285 -6.18 34.99 -17.44
N GLU A 286 -7.00 34.52 -18.37
CA GLU A 286 -8.42 34.89 -18.49
C GLU A 286 -9.29 33.76 -17.93
N VAL A 287 -9.83 33.95 -16.72
CA VAL A 287 -10.58 32.92 -15.96
C VAL A 287 -11.79 33.55 -15.28
N GLY A 288 -12.94 32.90 -15.38
CA GLY A 288 -14.17 33.33 -14.71
C GLY A 288 -14.08 33.11 -13.20
N SER A 289 -14.51 34.11 -12.43
CA SER A 289 -14.50 34.06 -10.96
C SER A 289 -15.69 34.79 -10.37
N ASP A 290 -16.11 34.39 -9.17
CA ASP A 290 -17.23 34.98 -8.44
C ASP A 290 -16.72 35.49 -7.08
N LEU A 291 -17.20 36.65 -6.63
CA LEU A 291 -17.13 37.08 -5.23
C LEU A 291 -18.39 36.60 -4.52
N ILE A 292 -18.23 35.88 -3.41
CA ILE A 292 -19.34 35.47 -2.55
C ILE A 292 -19.07 35.96 -1.13
N VAL A 293 -20.02 36.70 -0.57
CA VAL A 293 -20.00 37.20 0.82
C VAL A 293 -21.16 36.58 1.59
N LEU A 294 -20.82 35.88 2.66
CA LEU A 294 -21.75 35.15 3.53
C LEU A 294 -21.61 35.65 4.97
N GLN A 295 -22.74 35.74 5.69
CA GLN A 295 -22.75 36.02 7.13
C GLN A 295 -23.24 34.80 7.90
N LYS A 296 -22.44 34.27 8.82
CA LYS A 296 -22.79 33.07 9.59
C LYS A 296 -23.99 33.32 10.50
N ASN A 297 -24.91 32.36 10.52
CA ASN A 297 -26.17 32.44 11.26
C ASN A 297 -26.59 31.03 11.70
N LEU A 298 -26.10 30.60 12.87
CA LEU A 298 -26.41 29.27 13.42
C LEU A 298 -27.88 29.13 13.89
N ARG A 299 -28.69 30.19 13.77
CA ARG A 299 -30.12 30.22 14.13
C ARG A 299 -31.04 30.29 12.91
N LYS A 300 -30.51 30.06 11.71
CA LYS A 300 -31.28 30.04 10.46
C LYS A 300 -32.21 28.83 10.42
N THR A 301 -33.48 29.05 10.04
CA THR A 301 -34.49 27.98 9.91
C THR A 301 -34.90 27.70 8.47
N GLU A 302 -34.83 28.71 7.59
CA GLU A 302 -35.29 28.63 6.19
C GLU A 302 -34.35 29.38 5.24
N LEU A 303 -34.31 28.95 3.98
CA LEU A 303 -33.59 29.61 2.89
C LEU A 303 -34.42 30.75 2.29
N SER A 304 -33.79 31.89 2.01
CA SER A 304 -34.37 32.99 1.24
C SER A 304 -34.64 32.61 -0.22
N GLN A 305 -35.31 33.48 -0.99
CA GLN A 305 -35.54 33.24 -2.42
C GLN A 305 -34.20 33.17 -3.19
N ASP A 306 -33.33 34.15 -2.99
CA ASP A 306 -32.00 34.23 -3.59
C ASP A 306 -31.14 33.00 -3.24
N GLU A 307 -31.22 32.54 -1.99
CA GLU A 307 -30.45 31.37 -1.52
C GLU A 307 -30.96 30.06 -2.14
N ARG A 308 -32.25 29.96 -2.48
CA ARG A 308 -32.81 28.85 -3.26
C ARG A 308 -32.42 28.93 -4.73
N LEU A 309 -32.30 30.13 -5.31
CA LEU A 309 -31.73 30.31 -6.65
C LEU A 309 -30.26 29.90 -6.67
N MET A 310 -29.49 30.23 -5.63
CA MET A 310 -28.08 29.87 -5.50
C MET A 310 -27.85 28.35 -5.38
N THR A 311 -28.79 27.55 -4.85
CA THR A 311 -28.65 26.08 -4.86
C THR A 311 -28.94 25.46 -6.23
N VAL A 312 -29.82 26.07 -7.04
CA VAL A 312 -30.30 25.55 -8.33
C VAL A 312 -29.39 25.90 -9.51
N ILE A 313 -29.28 24.96 -10.45
CA ILE A 313 -28.66 25.14 -11.76
C ILE A 313 -29.77 25.24 -12.82
N GLN A 314 -29.62 26.14 -13.79
CA GLN A 314 -30.61 26.41 -14.83
C GLN A 314 -29.95 26.66 -16.18
N THR A 315 -30.51 26.08 -17.25
CA THR A 315 -30.13 26.40 -18.63
C THR A 315 -30.85 27.67 -19.08
N ASP A 316 -30.10 28.69 -19.50
CA ASP A 316 -30.67 29.90 -20.09
C ASP A 316 -31.21 29.61 -21.50
N THR A 317 -32.47 29.97 -21.73
CA THR A 317 -33.19 29.73 -22.99
C THR A 317 -32.72 30.62 -24.15
N LYS A 318 -31.86 31.63 -23.90
CA LYS A 318 -31.28 32.50 -24.94
C LYS A 318 -29.92 32.01 -25.44
N THR A 319 -29.08 31.48 -24.56
CA THR A 319 -27.72 31.02 -24.86
C THR A 319 -27.57 29.50 -24.94
N ASN A 320 -28.54 28.72 -24.45
CA ASN A 320 -28.46 27.28 -24.20
C ASN A 320 -27.27 26.89 -23.28
N LEU A 321 -26.77 27.83 -22.47
CA LEU A 321 -25.73 27.57 -21.47
C LEU A 321 -26.35 27.28 -20.11
N THR A 322 -25.75 26.34 -19.39
CA THR A 322 -26.16 25.93 -18.06
C THR A 322 -25.35 26.68 -17.02
N ASP A 323 -26.01 27.50 -16.20
CA ASP A 323 -25.42 28.41 -15.22
C ASP A 323 -26.18 28.33 -13.88
N ASN A 324 -25.69 29.01 -12.84
CA ASN A 324 -26.43 29.11 -11.59
C ASN A 324 -27.70 29.97 -11.75
N ALA A 325 -28.83 29.50 -11.25
CA ALA A 325 -30.12 30.16 -11.44
C ALA A 325 -30.16 31.59 -10.84
N TYR A 326 -29.32 31.89 -9.84
CA TYR A 326 -29.16 33.25 -9.33
C TYR A 326 -28.67 34.21 -10.41
N PHE A 327 -27.62 33.88 -11.18
CA PHE A 327 -27.11 34.78 -12.23
C PHE A 327 -28.00 34.82 -13.49
N VAL A 328 -28.78 33.76 -13.74
CA VAL A 328 -29.81 33.77 -14.80
C VAL A 328 -30.95 34.73 -14.45
N HIS A 329 -31.32 34.82 -13.16
CA HIS A 329 -32.34 35.76 -12.66
C HIS A 329 -31.80 37.17 -12.35
N HIS A 330 -30.51 37.29 -12.02
CA HIS A 330 -29.82 38.53 -11.65
C HIS A 330 -28.62 38.82 -12.56
N PRO A 331 -28.82 39.04 -13.88
CA PRO A 331 -27.74 39.38 -14.80
C PRO A 331 -27.08 40.73 -14.45
N GLU A 332 -27.74 41.60 -13.69
CA GLU A 332 -27.18 42.85 -13.16
C GLU A 332 -26.10 42.63 -12.08
N ARG A 333 -25.91 41.41 -11.56
CA ARG A 333 -24.82 41.05 -10.63
C ARG A 333 -23.61 40.45 -11.35
N ILE A 334 -23.45 40.74 -12.65
CA ILE A 334 -22.31 40.32 -13.48
C ILE A 334 -21.57 41.58 -13.96
N VAL A 335 -20.32 41.78 -13.50
CA VAL A 335 -19.51 42.95 -13.85
C VAL A 335 -18.90 42.80 -15.25
N HIS A 336 -19.39 43.56 -16.24
CA HIS A 336 -18.85 43.55 -17.60
C HIS A 336 -19.16 44.84 -18.39
N THR A 337 -18.27 45.22 -19.33
CA THR A 337 -18.63 46.18 -20.41
C THR A 337 -19.02 45.46 -21.69
N SER A 338 -18.51 44.25 -21.92
CA SER A 338 -18.91 43.40 -23.05
C SER A 338 -18.94 41.92 -22.67
N ALA A 339 -19.87 41.19 -23.29
CA ALA A 339 -20.02 39.75 -23.13
C ALA A 339 -20.03 39.10 -24.52
N LYS A 340 -19.30 37.98 -24.68
CA LYS A 340 -19.26 37.18 -25.91
C LYS A 340 -19.53 35.71 -25.61
N PHE A 341 -20.15 35.02 -26.55
CA PHE A 341 -20.18 33.55 -26.55
C PHE A 341 -18.87 33.06 -27.15
N ASP A 342 -18.13 32.24 -26.39
CA ASP A 342 -16.81 31.70 -26.74
C ASP A 342 -16.63 30.34 -26.04
N THR A 343 -15.40 29.85 -25.91
CA THR A 343 -15.08 28.71 -25.03
C THR A 343 -14.38 29.13 -23.73
N ASP A 344 -14.59 28.35 -22.67
CA ASP A 344 -13.83 28.43 -21.42
C ASP A 344 -12.36 27.91 -21.58
N PRO A 345 -11.51 28.00 -20.54
CA PRO A 345 -10.13 27.49 -20.59
C PRO A 345 -9.98 25.97 -20.80
N TYR A 346 -11.08 25.20 -20.78
CA TYR A 346 -11.15 23.76 -20.98
C TYR A 346 -11.79 23.38 -22.33
N GLY A 347 -12.26 24.35 -23.11
CA GLY A 347 -12.89 24.16 -24.42
C GLY A 347 -14.41 23.97 -24.39
N LYS A 348 -15.08 24.11 -23.23
CA LYS A 348 -16.55 24.06 -23.14
C LYS A 348 -17.16 25.41 -23.59
N PRO A 349 -18.32 25.43 -24.26
CA PRO A 349 -19.02 26.68 -24.57
C PRO A 349 -19.35 27.48 -23.29
N ALA A 350 -19.08 28.79 -23.30
CA ALA A 350 -19.28 29.66 -22.15
C ALA A 350 -19.50 31.13 -22.56
N MET A 351 -20.16 31.91 -21.69
CA MET A 351 -20.11 33.37 -21.78
C MET A 351 -18.79 33.87 -21.20
N VAL A 352 -17.99 34.54 -22.03
CA VAL A 352 -16.78 35.24 -21.62
C VAL A 352 -17.12 36.72 -21.45
N TYR A 353 -17.03 37.18 -20.21
CA TYR A 353 -17.30 38.55 -19.78
C TYR A 353 -15.99 39.33 -19.70
N THR A 354 -15.95 40.54 -20.24
CA THR A 354 -14.76 41.40 -20.16
C THR A 354 -15.14 42.85 -19.86
N HIS A 355 -14.22 43.54 -19.17
CA HIS A 355 -14.38 44.93 -18.77
C HIS A 355 -13.26 45.80 -19.37
N GLU A 356 -13.63 46.80 -20.18
CA GLU A 356 -12.68 47.69 -20.87
C GLU A 356 -11.91 48.60 -19.91
N GLY A 357 -12.56 49.06 -18.83
CA GLY A 357 -11.96 49.90 -17.78
C GLY A 357 -10.88 49.22 -16.91
N LYS A 358 -10.54 47.95 -17.17
CA LYS A 358 -9.55 47.15 -16.42
C LYS A 358 -9.85 47.13 -14.91
N THR A 359 -8.84 46.84 -14.08
CA THR A 359 -8.97 46.67 -12.62
C THR A 359 -9.64 47.85 -11.92
N ALA A 360 -9.40 49.08 -12.39
CA ALA A 360 -10.03 50.28 -11.84
C ALA A 360 -11.54 50.32 -12.10
N GLY A 361 -11.98 50.12 -13.35
CA GLY A 361 -13.41 50.08 -13.68
C GLY A 361 -14.14 48.88 -13.07
N ILE A 362 -13.50 47.71 -13.03
CA ILE A 362 -14.05 46.53 -12.33
C ILE A 362 -14.23 46.82 -10.83
N ALA A 363 -13.31 47.57 -10.21
CA ALA A 363 -13.41 47.96 -8.80
C ALA A 363 -14.51 49.00 -8.55
N GLU A 364 -14.81 49.88 -9.52
CA GLU A 364 -15.89 50.87 -9.44
C GLU A 364 -17.28 50.20 -9.53
N ASP A 365 -17.50 49.35 -10.55
CA ASP A 365 -18.71 48.54 -10.70
C ASP A 365 -18.93 47.61 -9.48
N LEU A 366 -17.86 46.94 -9.03
CA LEU A 366 -17.89 46.07 -7.85
C LEU A 366 -18.26 46.84 -6.59
N ARG A 367 -17.80 48.10 -6.43
CA ARG A 367 -18.16 48.94 -5.27
C ARG A 367 -19.65 49.21 -5.26
N HIS A 368 -20.23 49.56 -6.41
CA HIS A 368 -21.67 49.84 -6.54
C HIS A 368 -22.51 48.59 -6.21
N MET A 369 -22.19 47.44 -6.82
CA MET A 369 -22.94 46.20 -6.60
C MET A 369 -22.82 45.69 -5.16
N LEU A 370 -21.64 45.81 -4.54
CA LEU A 370 -21.39 45.35 -3.17
C LEU A 370 -21.99 46.29 -2.11
N ASP A 371 -22.06 47.60 -2.38
CA ASP A 371 -22.72 48.57 -1.51
C ASP A 371 -24.24 48.31 -1.42
N GLU A 372 -24.92 48.16 -2.55
CA GLU A 372 -26.34 47.76 -2.61
C GLU A 372 -26.60 46.43 -1.87
N ASP A 373 -25.77 45.42 -2.12
CA ASP A 373 -25.89 44.11 -1.50
C ASP A 373 -25.72 44.18 0.02
N CYS A 374 -24.74 44.93 0.50
CA CYS A 374 -24.55 45.15 1.94
C CYS A 374 -25.72 45.94 2.53
N HIS A 375 -26.22 46.97 1.84
CA HIS A 375 -27.38 47.76 2.28
C HIS A 375 -28.63 46.88 2.49
N MET A 376 -28.89 45.96 1.57
CA MET A 376 -30.07 45.10 1.60
C MET A 376 -29.92 43.89 2.54
N ARG A 377 -28.74 43.27 2.59
CA ARG A 377 -28.56 41.92 3.15
C ARG A 377 -27.61 41.82 4.37
N LEU A 378 -26.77 42.81 4.66
CA LEU A 378 -25.80 42.72 5.77
C LEU A 378 -26.44 43.02 7.15
N ALA A 379 -26.70 41.96 7.94
CA ALA A 379 -27.32 42.11 9.25
C ALA A 379 -26.32 42.49 10.35
N MET A 380 -26.06 43.78 10.53
CA MET A 380 -25.14 44.28 11.57
C MET A 380 -25.57 43.93 13.03
N ARG A 381 -26.83 43.53 13.26
CA ARG A 381 -27.31 42.98 14.55
C ARG A 381 -26.77 41.57 14.84
N LEU A 382 -26.50 40.76 13.82
CA LEU A 382 -25.78 39.50 13.94
C LEU A 382 -24.29 39.78 14.17
N TYR A 383 -23.69 40.67 13.36
CA TYR A 383 -22.25 40.99 13.46
C TYR A 383 -21.85 41.52 14.84
N SER A 384 -22.64 42.43 15.42
CA SER A 384 -22.43 43.00 16.75
C SER A 384 -22.81 42.07 17.93
N GLY A 385 -23.36 40.88 17.68
CA GLY A 385 -23.74 39.93 18.73
C GLY A 385 -24.96 40.33 19.57
N ALA A 386 -25.66 41.43 19.22
CA ALA A 386 -26.78 42.00 19.99
C ALA A 386 -27.95 41.02 20.23
N ILE A 387 -28.08 39.99 19.40
CA ILE A 387 -29.11 38.94 19.50
C ILE A 387 -28.91 38.02 20.72
N GLY A 388 -27.71 38.00 21.34
CA GLY A 388 -27.48 37.31 22.62
C GLY A 388 -28.24 37.96 23.79
N GLN A 389 -28.03 39.27 24.01
CA GLN A 389 -28.52 40.00 25.19
C GLN A 389 -30.06 40.10 25.29
N ALA A 390 -30.77 39.90 24.18
CA ALA A 390 -32.23 39.86 24.15
C ALA A 390 -32.82 38.48 24.52
N GLY A 391 -32.08 37.38 24.27
CA GLY A 391 -32.56 36.02 24.52
C GLY A 391 -32.57 35.64 25.99
N GLU A 392 -31.48 35.95 26.71
CA GLU A 392 -31.31 35.62 28.14
C GLU A 392 -32.37 36.29 29.03
N ARG A 393 -32.96 37.41 28.60
CA ARG A 393 -34.00 38.15 29.33
C ARG A 393 -35.42 37.61 29.20
N LYS A 394 -35.65 36.50 28.49
CA LYS A 394 -36.98 35.85 28.38
C LYS A 394 -37.05 34.40 28.85
N ALA A 395 -35.95 33.82 29.32
CA ALA A 395 -35.86 32.38 29.64
C ALA A 395 -35.87 32.02 31.15
N VAL A 396 -35.90 33.00 32.07
CA VAL A 396 -36.02 32.74 33.53
C VAL A 396 -36.98 33.76 34.17
N ALA A 397 -38.28 33.47 34.16
CA ALA A 397 -39.30 34.35 34.77
C ALA A 397 -40.63 33.63 35.15
N VAL A 398 -40.57 32.54 35.92
CA VAL A 398 -41.69 32.15 36.81
C VAL A 398 -41.12 31.84 38.19
N GLU A 399 -41.75 32.43 39.21
CA GLU A 399 -41.32 32.47 40.60
C GLU A 399 -41.40 31.11 41.32
N THR A 400 -40.61 30.93 42.38
CA THR A 400 -41.22 30.83 43.72
C THR A 400 -40.30 31.36 44.82
N LYS A 401 -40.91 32.12 45.74
CA LYS A 401 -40.33 32.86 46.89
C LYS A 401 -39.95 31.93 48.08
N PRO A 402 -39.36 32.43 49.20
CA PRO A 402 -38.63 33.69 49.45
C PRO A 402 -37.27 33.53 50.21
N GLU A 403 -36.41 34.57 50.22
CA GLU A 403 -36.03 35.36 51.42
C GLU A 403 -34.91 36.40 51.10
N GLN A 404 -34.60 37.29 52.05
CA GLN A 404 -33.65 38.41 51.87
C GLN A 404 -32.24 38.10 52.41
N PRO A 405 -31.18 38.70 51.84
CA PRO A 405 -29.83 38.56 52.36
C PRO A 405 -29.59 39.44 53.61
N ALA A 406 -29.19 38.82 54.72
CA ALA A 406 -28.76 39.52 55.92
C ALA A 406 -27.25 39.38 56.11
N MET A 407 -26.50 40.46 55.87
CA MET A 407 -25.07 40.53 56.21
C MET A 407 -24.86 40.56 57.73
N LYS A 408 -23.85 39.83 58.21
CA LYS A 408 -22.96 40.36 59.26
C LYS A 408 -21.50 40.16 58.83
N PRO A 409 -20.64 41.17 59.01
CA PRO A 409 -19.21 41.06 58.77
C PRO A 409 -18.48 40.63 60.04
N GLU A 410 -17.24 40.17 59.89
CA GLU A 410 -16.19 40.47 60.87
C GLU A 410 -14.82 40.54 60.20
N ALA A 411 -14.08 41.62 60.48
CA ALA A 411 -12.66 41.75 60.16
C ALA A 411 -11.85 41.25 61.39
N THR A 412 -10.53 41.10 61.39
CA THR A 412 -9.53 42.19 61.29
C THR A 412 -8.12 41.59 61.42
N ILE A 413 -7.10 42.43 61.13
CA ILE A 413 -5.68 42.44 61.59
C ILE A 413 -4.70 42.19 60.43
N THR A 414 -4.33 43.21 59.65
CA THR A 414 -3.15 44.12 59.85
C THR A 414 -1.81 43.38 60.04
N ALA A 415 -0.96 43.31 59.01
CA ALA A 415 0.20 44.21 58.77
C ALA A 415 1.50 43.71 59.48
N ARG A 416 2.76 44.12 59.15
CA ARG A 416 3.29 45.25 58.35
C ARG A 416 4.79 45.03 58.00
N THR A 417 5.33 45.84 57.07
CA THR A 417 6.75 46.30 56.92
C THR A 417 7.82 45.40 56.27
N GLU A 418 8.94 46.07 55.86
CA GLU A 418 10.17 45.61 55.16
C GLU A 418 9.94 45.17 53.68
N GLU A 419 10.38 45.85 52.60
CA GLU A 419 11.43 46.86 52.26
C GLU A 419 12.84 46.35 51.85
N ALA A 420 13.44 47.09 50.89
CA ALA A 420 14.77 46.91 50.24
C ALA A 420 14.94 45.62 49.38
N ARG A 421 15.41 45.62 48.11
CA ARG A 421 16.52 46.32 47.38
C ARG A 421 17.89 45.86 47.91
N THR A 422 18.91 45.49 47.13
CA THR A 422 19.51 46.03 45.87
C THR A 422 20.29 44.91 45.12
N GLU A 423 20.87 45.00 43.90
CA GLU A 423 20.75 45.92 42.75
C GLU A 423 21.17 45.29 41.39
N LYS A 424 20.95 46.08 40.33
CA LYS A 424 21.07 45.94 38.86
C LYS A 424 22.28 45.21 38.20
N PRO A 425 22.18 44.87 36.89
CA PRO A 425 23.24 44.28 36.06
C PRO A 425 24.08 45.30 35.25
N GLN A 426 25.17 44.81 34.61
CA GLN A 426 25.94 45.26 33.41
C GLN A 426 27.43 44.82 33.60
N LEU A 427 28.27 44.48 32.60
CA LEU A 427 28.22 44.37 31.12
C LEU A 427 29.41 43.50 30.62
N ILE A 428 29.39 43.02 29.35
CA ILE A 428 30.56 42.68 28.48
C ILE A 428 31.39 41.41 28.88
N GLU A 429 31.80 40.46 28.01
CA GLU A 429 31.66 40.28 26.53
C GLU A 429 31.76 38.79 26.06
N GLU A 430 31.44 38.56 24.77
CA GLU A 430 31.77 37.47 23.82
C GLU A 430 31.84 35.94 24.18
N LYS A 431 30.93 35.16 23.54
CA LYS A 431 31.12 34.05 22.54
C LYS A 431 32.34 33.07 22.59
N PRO A 432 32.27 31.85 21.97
CA PRO A 432 31.12 31.14 21.35
C PRO A 432 30.98 29.62 21.71
N GLU A 433 29.98 28.96 21.09
CA GLU A 433 29.93 27.54 20.63
C GLU A 433 30.39 26.36 21.54
N ILE A 434 29.41 25.52 21.92
CA ILE A 434 29.53 24.05 21.86
C ILE A 434 28.25 23.50 21.18
N GLU A 435 28.40 22.53 20.28
CA GLU A 435 27.30 21.98 19.47
C GLU A 435 26.35 21.03 20.23
N PRO A 436 25.02 21.06 19.95
CA PRO A 436 24.20 19.86 20.11
C PRO A 436 24.60 18.84 19.03
N ARG A 437 25.27 17.75 19.45
CA ARG A 437 25.77 16.68 18.56
C ARG A 437 24.71 16.20 17.56
N LYS A 438 24.95 16.43 16.27
CA LYS A 438 24.18 15.83 15.18
C LYS A 438 24.49 14.32 15.10
N PRO A 439 23.49 13.42 15.02
CA PRO A 439 23.73 12.07 14.55
C PRO A 439 24.17 12.11 13.09
N ASN A 440 25.26 11.40 12.77
CA ASN A 440 25.94 11.52 11.49
C ASN A 440 25.31 10.59 10.43
N TYR A 441 24.25 11.06 9.77
CA TYR A 441 23.59 10.32 8.69
C TYR A 441 24.49 10.18 7.45
N GLN A 442 25.05 8.99 7.26
CA GLN A 442 25.57 8.60 5.94
C GLN A 442 24.40 8.39 4.98
N ALA A 443 24.58 8.79 3.71
CA ALA A 443 23.53 8.69 2.70
C ALA A 443 23.19 7.22 2.42
N GLY A 444 21.96 6.82 2.74
CA GLY A 444 21.44 5.49 2.42
C GLY A 444 21.32 5.29 0.92
N VAL A 445 22.06 4.32 0.38
CA VAL A 445 21.94 3.90 -1.02
C VAL A 445 20.60 3.21 -1.19
N GLN A 446 19.76 3.70 -2.11
CA GLN A 446 18.59 2.95 -2.56
C GLN A 446 19.05 1.75 -3.38
N LEU A 447 19.12 0.58 -2.73
CA LEU A 447 19.38 -0.69 -3.39
C LEU A 447 18.22 -1.00 -4.35
N SER A 448 18.55 -1.41 -5.57
CA SER A 448 17.58 -1.86 -6.56
C SER A 448 17.21 -3.32 -6.32
N LEU A 449 16.14 -3.77 -6.98
CA LEU A 449 15.65 -5.15 -6.91
C LEU A 449 16.63 -6.20 -7.50
N LEU A 450 17.79 -5.78 -8.05
CA LEU A 450 18.86 -6.64 -8.54
C LEU A 450 20.01 -6.84 -7.55
N ASP A 451 20.29 -5.86 -6.67
CA ASP A 451 21.50 -5.84 -5.85
C ASP A 451 21.49 -6.90 -4.72
N LEU A 452 20.30 -7.38 -4.34
CA LEU A 452 20.09 -8.37 -3.28
C LEU A 452 20.62 -9.78 -3.62
N TRP A 453 21.04 -10.04 -4.87
CA TRP A 453 21.48 -11.36 -5.36
C TRP A 453 23.00 -11.47 -5.60
N GLY A 454 23.80 -10.52 -5.10
CA GLY A 454 25.23 -10.74 -4.84
C GLY A 454 26.13 -10.92 -6.08
N MET A 455 25.97 -10.08 -7.10
CA MET A 455 26.93 -10.01 -8.22
C MET A 455 27.91 -8.84 -8.04
N THR A 456 29.20 -9.15 -8.00
CA THR A 456 30.27 -8.13 -7.99
C THR A 456 30.61 -7.69 -9.41
N GLU A 457 30.35 -6.43 -9.77
CA GLU A 457 31.01 -5.84 -10.94
C GLU A 457 32.49 -5.53 -10.63
N GLU A 458 33.38 -5.80 -11.57
CA GLU A 458 34.82 -5.57 -11.40
C GLU A 458 35.17 -4.07 -11.41
N VAL A 459 36.04 -3.65 -10.50
CA VAL A 459 36.48 -2.26 -10.39
C VAL A 459 37.39 -1.88 -11.56
N ARG A 460 36.91 -0.99 -12.45
CA ARG A 460 37.79 -0.18 -13.32
C ARG A 460 37.43 1.31 -13.30
N LYS A 461 38.27 2.08 -12.62
CA LYS A 461 38.35 3.56 -12.70
C LYS A 461 39.37 3.98 -13.81
N PRO A 462 39.44 5.27 -14.19
CA PRO A 462 39.32 5.63 -15.61
C PRO A 462 40.62 6.06 -16.30
N GLU A 463 40.63 5.95 -17.64
CA GLU A 463 41.58 6.66 -18.52
C GLU A 463 40.88 7.31 -19.72
N SER A 464 41.57 8.26 -20.37
CA SER A 464 41.07 9.07 -21.49
C SER A 464 42.23 9.55 -22.40
N PRO A 465 42.00 10.21 -23.55
CA PRO A 465 41.63 9.56 -24.81
C PRO A 465 42.60 9.88 -25.96
N LYS A 466 42.66 9.07 -27.05
CA LYS A 466 43.07 9.55 -28.40
C LYS A 466 42.82 8.60 -29.60
N LYS A 467 42.21 9.18 -30.65
CA LYS A 467 42.51 9.07 -32.10
C LYS A 467 42.45 7.72 -32.86
N LYS A 468 41.37 7.59 -33.64
CA LYS A 468 41.31 7.43 -35.12
C LYS A 468 42.25 6.43 -35.83
N LYS A 469 41.64 5.51 -36.60
CA LYS A 469 41.83 5.41 -38.07
C LYS A 469 40.55 4.85 -38.74
N ALA A 470 40.38 5.08 -40.05
CA ALA A 470 39.14 4.76 -40.76
C ALA A 470 39.33 4.47 -42.26
N SER A 471 38.51 3.56 -42.79
CA SER A 471 38.31 3.21 -44.22
C SER A 471 37.07 2.30 -44.28
N LYS A 472 35.92 2.61 -44.88
CA LYS A 472 35.47 3.51 -45.96
C LYS A 472 35.75 3.01 -47.39
N LYS A 473 34.73 2.38 -48.02
CA LYS A 473 34.22 2.50 -49.42
C LYS A 473 32.94 1.63 -49.54
N GLU A 474 31.80 2.05 -50.13
CA GLU A 474 31.47 2.52 -51.51
C GLU A 474 31.44 1.37 -52.56
N SER A 475 30.60 1.31 -53.61
CA SER A 475 29.30 1.94 -54.02
C SER A 475 28.83 1.29 -55.38
N THR A 476 27.66 1.47 -56.05
CA THR A 476 26.36 2.17 -55.86
C THR A 476 25.29 1.73 -56.91
N ALA A 477 24.01 1.64 -56.52
CA ALA A 477 22.80 1.84 -57.38
C ALA A 477 22.48 0.77 -58.48
N LYS A 478 21.36 0.75 -59.25
CA LYS A 478 20.39 1.79 -59.72
C LYS A 478 18.97 1.25 -60.06
N ARG A 479 17.94 2.15 -60.00
CA ARG A 479 16.74 2.42 -60.89
C ARG A 479 15.94 1.26 -61.55
N ALA A 480 14.65 1.35 -61.97
CA ALA A 480 13.68 2.46 -62.18
C ALA A 480 12.19 2.03 -61.91
N VAL A 481 11.17 2.88 -62.20
CA VAL A 481 9.73 2.67 -61.83
C VAL A 481 8.73 3.24 -62.86
N PRO A 482 7.62 2.53 -63.19
CA PRO A 482 6.35 3.16 -63.59
C PRO A 482 5.07 2.53 -62.95
N LYS A 483 3.97 2.39 -63.72
CA LYS A 483 2.54 1.97 -63.48
C LYS A 483 1.96 1.49 -64.86
N PRO A 484 0.74 0.88 -65.07
CA PRO A 484 -0.60 1.27 -64.57
C PRO A 484 -1.70 0.16 -64.38
N LYS A 485 -3.00 0.56 -64.40
CA LYS A 485 -4.31 -0.15 -64.12
C LYS A 485 -4.90 -0.91 -65.37
N PRO A 486 -6.21 -1.33 -65.53
CA PRO A 486 -7.43 -1.37 -64.65
C PRO A 486 -8.47 -2.55 -64.77
N GLN A 487 -9.45 -2.65 -63.82
CA GLN A 487 -10.90 -3.09 -63.92
C GLN A 487 -11.22 -4.54 -64.48
N VAL A 488 -12.44 -5.14 -64.53
CA VAL A 488 -13.89 -4.76 -64.69
C VAL A 488 -14.87 -5.77 -63.97
N THR A 489 -16.19 -5.48 -63.97
CA THR A 489 -17.43 -6.10 -63.38
C THR A 489 -17.83 -7.54 -63.87
N ALA A 490 -18.94 -8.24 -63.53
CA ALA A 490 -20.27 -7.95 -62.91
C ALA A 490 -21.01 -9.20 -62.29
N ALA A 491 -22.25 -9.02 -61.77
CA ALA A 491 -23.21 -10.02 -61.19
C ALA A 491 -24.37 -10.37 -62.20
N PRO A 492 -25.62 -10.84 -61.86
CA PRO A 492 -26.31 -11.39 -60.64
C PRO A 492 -26.96 -12.80 -60.95
N PRO A 493 -28.26 -13.19 -60.76
CA PRO A 493 -29.38 -12.92 -59.79
C PRO A 493 -30.24 -14.15 -59.27
N VAL A 494 -31.16 -13.94 -58.28
CA VAL A 494 -32.42 -14.69 -57.87
C VAL A 494 -32.40 -16.22 -57.53
N GLU A 495 -33.41 -16.98 -57.00
CA GLU A 495 -34.53 -16.92 -55.98
C GLU A 495 -34.99 -18.41 -55.66
N THR A 496 -36.11 -18.89 -55.05
CA THR A 496 -37.43 -18.36 -54.56
C THR A 496 -38.13 -19.24 -53.45
N VAL A 497 -38.35 -18.70 -52.23
CA VAL A 497 -39.55 -18.74 -51.31
C VAL A 497 -40.43 -20.03 -51.02
N LYS A 498 -40.42 -20.50 -49.72
CA LYS A 498 -41.54 -21.09 -48.86
C LYS A 498 -42.17 -22.51 -49.12
N PRO A 499 -43.06 -23.10 -48.23
CA PRO A 499 -43.28 -23.03 -46.74
C PRO A 499 -43.68 -24.36 -45.99
N ALA A 500 -44.03 -24.27 -44.67
CA ALA A 500 -45.00 -25.11 -43.87
C ALA A 500 -44.54 -26.50 -43.29
N THR A 501 -45.04 -27.10 -42.17
CA THR A 501 -45.92 -26.75 -41.01
C THR A 501 -45.82 -27.80 -39.86
N GLY A 502 -46.14 -27.48 -38.59
CA GLY A 502 -46.32 -28.45 -37.47
C GLY A 502 -46.53 -27.83 -36.06
N SER A 503 -47.16 -28.54 -35.10
CA SER A 503 -47.50 -28.07 -33.71
C SER A 503 -47.30 -29.17 -32.65
N LYS A 504 -47.16 -28.91 -31.32
CA LYS A 504 -48.23 -28.61 -30.31
C LYS A 504 -47.64 -28.40 -28.88
N GLU A 505 -48.39 -27.68 -28.00
CA GLU A 505 -48.53 -27.81 -26.51
C GLU A 505 -47.28 -27.87 -25.56
N ALA A 506 -47.26 -27.36 -24.31
CA ALA A 506 -48.11 -26.43 -23.52
C ALA A 506 -47.33 -25.89 -22.28
N LYS A 507 -47.83 -24.85 -21.59
CA LYS A 507 -47.25 -24.25 -20.35
C LYS A 507 -47.78 -24.90 -19.04
N PRO A 508 -47.21 -24.56 -17.86
CA PRO A 508 -47.81 -23.49 -17.05
C PRO A 508 -46.83 -22.35 -16.66
N ASP A 509 -47.38 -21.20 -16.25
CA ASP A 509 -46.66 -19.97 -15.91
C ASP A 509 -46.28 -19.86 -14.43
N ASN A 510 -45.31 -18.98 -14.14
CA ASN A 510 -45.15 -18.37 -12.81
C ASN A 510 -44.99 -16.84 -12.99
N ILE A 511 -45.59 -16.05 -12.10
CA ILE A 511 -45.99 -14.66 -12.43
C ILE A 511 -44.85 -13.66 -12.22
N VAL A 512 -44.38 -13.06 -13.31
CA VAL A 512 -43.56 -11.83 -13.30
C VAL A 512 -44.47 -10.63 -13.51
N LYS A 513 -44.28 -9.55 -12.73
CA LYS A 513 -44.99 -8.27 -12.94
C LYS A 513 -44.63 -7.70 -14.32
N GLN A 514 -45.61 -7.19 -15.05
CA GLN A 514 -45.37 -6.59 -16.36
C GLN A 514 -44.37 -5.43 -16.24
N SER A 515 -43.31 -5.48 -17.05
CA SER A 515 -42.36 -4.39 -17.23
C SER A 515 -42.97 -3.29 -18.10
N ASP A 516 -42.54 -2.05 -17.86
CA ASP A 516 -42.91 -0.89 -18.67
C ASP A 516 -42.47 -1.11 -20.14
N PRO A 517 -43.34 -0.90 -21.16
CA PRO A 517 -42.96 -1.08 -22.56
C PRO A 517 -41.83 -0.15 -23.05
N ASP A 518 -41.52 0.92 -22.29
CA ASP A 518 -40.42 1.85 -22.60
C ASP A 518 -39.08 1.48 -21.92
N ASP A 519 -38.94 0.37 -21.18
CA ASP A 519 -37.64 -0.13 -20.68
C ASP A 519 -36.85 -0.82 -21.82
N ILE A 520 -36.28 -0.01 -22.72
CA ILE A 520 -35.44 -0.46 -23.84
C ILE A 520 -34.27 -1.36 -23.37
N TYR A 521 -33.82 -1.19 -22.12
CA TYR A 521 -32.69 -1.92 -21.52
C TYR A 521 -33.09 -3.23 -20.83
N ALA A 522 -34.37 -3.61 -20.84
CA ALA A 522 -34.84 -4.94 -20.43
C ALA A 522 -34.30 -6.08 -21.31
N THR A 523 -33.72 -5.77 -22.48
CA THR A 523 -33.13 -6.73 -23.41
C THR A 523 -31.60 -6.87 -23.31
N LEU A 524 -30.94 -6.08 -22.44
CA LEU A 524 -29.56 -6.40 -22.06
C LEU A 524 -29.56 -7.69 -21.25
N ASP A 525 -28.66 -8.60 -21.60
CA ASP A 525 -28.31 -9.71 -20.72
C ASP A 525 -27.37 -9.18 -19.64
N TRP A 526 -27.91 -9.08 -18.42
CA TRP A 526 -27.21 -8.54 -17.25
C TRP A 526 -26.35 -9.60 -16.54
N ASP A 527 -26.54 -10.88 -16.87
CA ASP A 527 -25.87 -12.02 -16.23
C ASP A 527 -24.71 -12.60 -17.06
N THR A 528 -24.60 -12.30 -18.35
CA THR A 528 -23.41 -12.67 -19.15
C THR A 528 -22.16 -11.81 -18.89
N ASN A 529 -21.60 -12.00 -17.70
CA ASN A 529 -20.17 -12.29 -17.62
C ASN A 529 -20.00 -13.75 -17.15
N PRO A 530 -20.14 -14.75 -18.04
CA PRO A 530 -20.12 -16.15 -17.64
C PRO A 530 -18.75 -16.52 -17.05
N PRO A 531 -18.67 -17.10 -15.84
CA PRO A 531 -17.41 -17.53 -15.28
C PRO A 531 -16.78 -18.63 -16.15
N ILE A 532 -15.56 -18.40 -16.66
CA ILE A 532 -14.72 -19.47 -17.24
C ILE A 532 -14.08 -20.30 -16.11
N ASN A 533 -14.85 -20.54 -15.04
CA ASN A 533 -14.46 -21.29 -13.85
C ASN A 533 -14.80 -22.78 -13.97
N GLY A 534 -15.78 -23.18 -14.79
CA GLY A 534 -16.17 -24.60 -14.93
C GLY A 534 -15.01 -25.53 -15.32
N PHE A 535 -14.03 -25.02 -16.09
CA PHE A 535 -12.77 -25.73 -16.34
C PHE A 535 -11.74 -25.53 -15.21
N TYR A 536 -11.65 -24.34 -14.63
CA TYR A 536 -10.64 -23.98 -13.63
C TYR A 536 -10.86 -24.70 -12.28
N GLU A 537 -12.09 -24.72 -11.77
CA GLU A 537 -12.49 -25.44 -10.55
C GLU A 537 -12.34 -26.96 -10.72
N THR A 538 -12.73 -27.47 -11.90
CA THR A 538 -12.52 -28.88 -12.29
C THR A 538 -11.03 -29.23 -12.37
N MET A 539 -10.16 -28.34 -12.85
CA MET A 539 -8.72 -28.61 -12.92
C MET A 539 -8.01 -28.45 -11.58
N MET A 540 -8.45 -27.53 -10.72
CA MET A 540 -7.86 -27.29 -9.40
C MET A 540 -8.20 -28.39 -8.39
N SER A 541 -9.36 -29.05 -8.52
CA SER A 541 -9.75 -30.21 -7.71
C SER A 541 -9.04 -31.53 -8.10
N LEU A 542 -8.31 -31.57 -9.21
CA LEU A 542 -7.58 -32.76 -9.68
C LEU A 542 -6.13 -32.82 -9.18
N THR A 543 -5.62 -34.03 -8.91
CA THR A 543 -4.22 -34.24 -8.50
C THR A 543 -3.22 -33.90 -9.61
N PRO A 544 -1.95 -33.54 -9.29
CA PRO A 544 -0.95 -33.19 -10.30
C PRO A 544 -0.72 -34.28 -11.37
N GLU A 545 -0.80 -35.55 -10.96
CA GLU A 545 -0.69 -36.73 -11.82
C GLU A 545 -1.84 -36.79 -12.84
N ARG A 546 -3.07 -36.51 -12.41
CA ARG A 546 -4.25 -36.49 -13.28
C ARG A 546 -4.22 -35.33 -14.26
N ARG A 547 -3.71 -34.16 -13.83
CA ARG A 547 -3.42 -33.01 -14.72
C ARG A 547 -2.35 -33.38 -15.78
N LYS A 548 -1.31 -34.14 -15.39
CA LYS A 548 -0.25 -34.62 -16.30
C LYS A 548 -0.79 -35.59 -17.35
N ALA A 549 -1.71 -36.49 -16.97
CA ALA A 549 -2.37 -37.40 -17.90
C ALA A 549 -3.23 -36.65 -18.94
N LEU A 550 -4.08 -35.71 -18.48
CA LEU A 550 -4.94 -34.91 -19.36
C LEU A 550 -4.15 -34.04 -20.36
N ARG A 551 -2.98 -33.50 -19.96
CA ARG A 551 -2.07 -32.78 -20.87
C ARG A 551 -1.58 -33.69 -22.03
N LEU A 552 -1.21 -34.93 -21.71
CA LEU A 552 -0.71 -35.92 -22.68
C LEU A 552 -1.81 -36.37 -23.65
N GLU A 553 -3.06 -36.45 -23.18
CA GLU A 553 -4.25 -36.76 -23.98
C GLU A 553 -4.67 -35.60 -24.90
N ALA A 554 -4.68 -34.37 -24.39
CA ALA A 554 -4.93 -33.17 -25.17
C ALA A 554 -3.87 -32.95 -26.28
N GLU A 555 -2.61 -33.27 -26.00
CA GLU A 555 -1.53 -33.18 -27.00
C GLU A 555 -1.67 -34.21 -28.13
N ARG A 556 -2.13 -35.44 -27.82
CA ARG A 556 -2.52 -36.43 -28.85
C ARG A 556 -3.67 -35.91 -29.72
N HIS A 557 -4.73 -35.38 -29.11
CA HIS A 557 -5.88 -34.84 -29.84
C HIS A 557 -5.49 -33.65 -30.75
N ARG A 558 -4.58 -32.78 -30.27
CA ARG A 558 -3.98 -31.69 -31.06
C ARG A 558 -3.18 -32.20 -32.25
N GLN A 559 -2.35 -33.24 -32.07
CA GLN A 559 -1.61 -33.87 -33.17
C GLN A 559 -2.55 -34.54 -34.19
N GLU A 560 -3.68 -35.12 -33.76
CA GLU A 560 -4.69 -35.63 -34.68
C GLU A 560 -5.41 -34.53 -35.46
N GLN A 561 -5.75 -33.41 -34.82
CA GLN A 561 -6.35 -32.27 -35.53
C GLN A 561 -5.38 -31.65 -36.55
N LEU A 562 -4.08 -31.58 -36.25
CA LEU A 562 -3.06 -31.16 -37.20
C LEU A 562 -2.90 -32.13 -38.38
N LYS A 563 -2.97 -33.45 -38.14
CA LYS A 563 -3.02 -34.47 -39.20
C LYS A 563 -4.30 -34.36 -40.05
N LYS A 564 -5.45 -34.07 -39.43
CA LYS A 564 -6.75 -33.88 -40.12
C LYS A 564 -6.81 -32.57 -40.93
N SER A 565 -6.08 -31.52 -40.54
CA SER A 565 -6.07 -30.23 -41.25
C SER A 565 -4.98 -30.10 -42.34
N GLY A 566 -4.04 -31.04 -42.44
CA GLY A 566 -3.02 -31.09 -43.49
C GLY A 566 -1.93 -30.02 -43.38
N VAL A 567 -1.90 -29.23 -42.31
CA VAL A 567 -0.89 -28.18 -42.07
C VAL A 567 0.39 -28.84 -41.55
N LYS A 568 1.53 -28.59 -42.22
CA LYS A 568 2.84 -29.02 -41.70
C LYS A 568 3.24 -28.17 -40.50
N ASP A 569 3.65 -28.84 -39.43
CA ASP A 569 4.25 -28.20 -38.26
C ASP A 569 5.59 -27.54 -38.62
N THR A 570 5.94 -26.45 -37.93
CA THR A 570 7.03 -25.52 -38.31
C THR A 570 7.89 -25.04 -37.13
N LEU A 571 7.99 -25.85 -36.08
CA LEU A 571 8.99 -25.67 -35.01
C LEU A 571 10.01 -26.83 -34.92
N ASN A 572 11.09 -26.58 -34.19
CA ASN A 572 12.41 -27.21 -34.38
C ASN A 572 12.52 -28.62 -33.74
N PRO A 573 13.25 -29.58 -34.35
CA PRO A 573 13.31 -30.95 -33.85
C PRO A 573 14.32 -31.10 -32.70
N ALA A 574 13.85 -30.96 -31.46
CA ALA A 574 14.63 -31.20 -30.24
C ALA A 574 13.99 -32.20 -29.27
N PHE A 575 13.01 -32.99 -29.74
CA PHE A 575 12.52 -34.17 -29.02
C PHE A 575 12.09 -35.26 -30.01
N VAL A 576 12.95 -36.27 -30.20
CA VAL A 576 12.61 -37.49 -30.93
C VAL A 576 12.51 -38.62 -29.90
N PRO A 577 11.31 -39.00 -29.45
CA PRO A 577 11.14 -40.23 -28.70
C PRO A 577 11.40 -41.40 -29.66
N SER A 578 12.34 -42.28 -29.31
CA SER A 578 12.58 -43.49 -30.10
C SER A 578 11.34 -44.39 -30.05
N PHE A 579 10.80 -44.72 -31.22
CA PHE A 579 9.69 -45.65 -31.40
C PHE A 579 10.14 -46.81 -32.29
N ASP A 580 10.90 -47.75 -31.71
CA ASP A 580 10.80 -49.14 -32.16
C ASP A 580 9.49 -49.73 -31.61
N ASN A 581 8.78 -50.46 -32.46
CA ASN A 581 7.36 -50.73 -32.26
C ASN A 581 6.92 -52.02 -32.97
N LYS A 582 5.87 -52.67 -32.44
CA LYS A 582 5.18 -53.91 -32.88
C LYS A 582 5.80 -55.26 -32.44
N PRO A 583 4.97 -56.31 -32.32
CA PRO A 583 3.64 -56.28 -31.70
C PRO A 583 3.33 -57.51 -30.81
N GLU A 584 2.26 -57.36 -30.01
CA GLU A 584 1.27 -58.37 -29.59
C GLU A 584 1.58 -59.87 -29.76
N LYS A 585 1.47 -60.62 -28.64
CA LYS A 585 0.41 -61.65 -28.56
C LYS A 585 0.04 -62.05 -27.13
N GLU A 586 -1.20 -62.50 -26.99
CA GLU A 586 -1.78 -63.09 -25.78
C GLU A 586 -1.39 -64.57 -25.66
N THR A 587 -1.18 -65.06 -24.43
CA THR A 587 -1.92 -66.20 -23.81
C THR A 587 -1.43 -66.44 -22.37
N ALA A 588 -2.12 -67.32 -21.63
CA ALA A 588 -1.80 -67.71 -20.26
C ALA A 588 -1.23 -69.15 -20.18
N GLN A 589 -0.99 -69.60 -18.94
CA GLN A 589 -0.72 -71.00 -18.49
C GLN A 589 0.75 -71.52 -18.51
N GLN A 590 1.33 -71.50 -17.31
CA GLN A 590 1.84 -72.66 -16.53
C GLN A 590 3.03 -73.56 -16.98
N THR A 591 3.79 -73.94 -15.94
CA THR A 591 4.50 -75.22 -15.68
C THR A 591 5.81 -75.62 -16.40
N GLU A 592 6.79 -75.99 -15.56
CA GLU A 592 7.78 -77.09 -15.71
C GLU A 592 8.85 -77.02 -16.84
N ALA A 593 10.09 -77.52 -16.70
CA ALA A 593 10.90 -77.88 -15.51
C ALA A 593 12.40 -77.98 -15.91
N GLN A 594 13.29 -78.07 -14.90
CA GLN A 594 14.65 -78.69 -14.80
C GLN A 594 15.50 -79.03 -16.08
N PRO A 595 16.86 -78.94 -16.00
CA PRO A 595 17.60 -80.02 -15.33
C PRO A 595 18.92 -79.67 -14.58
N GLU A 596 19.36 -80.68 -13.82
CA GLU A 596 20.66 -80.91 -13.15
C GLU A 596 21.75 -81.42 -14.14
N ALA A 597 23.04 -81.67 -13.82
CA ALA A 597 24.04 -81.10 -12.87
C ALA A 597 25.43 -81.79 -13.08
N THR A 598 26.50 -81.30 -12.42
CA THR A 598 27.80 -82.01 -12.09
C THR A 598 28.76 -82.48 -13.22
N PRO A 599 30.03 -82.92 -12.97
CA PRO A 599 31.02 -82.58 -11.92
C PRO A 599 32.51 -82.36 -12.36
N ILE A 600 33.28 -81.79 -11.40
CA ILE A 600 34.74 -81.81 -11.07
C ILE A 600 35.62 -82.96 -11.65
N PRO A 601 36.93 -82.72 -11.95
CA PRO A 601 38.03 -83.05 -11.00
C PRO A 601 39.25 -82.07 -10.93
N VAL A 602 40.46 -82.56 -10.61
CA VAL A 602 41.34 -82.04 -9.51
C VAL A 602 42.82 -82.53 -9.60
N THR A 603 43.81 -81.68 -9.25
CA THR A 603 45.23 -81.97 -8.82
C THR A 603 45.91 -80.67 -8.30
N ASP A 604 46.61 -80.53 -7.16
CA ASP A 604 47.73 -81.27 -6.47
C ASP A 604 49.14 -80.85 -6.95
N ASN A 605 50.23 -80.73 -6.16
CA ASN A 605 50.65 -81.24 -4.83
C ASN A 605 51.40 -80.15 -3.99
N SER A 606 51.51 -80.10 -2.65
CA SER A 606 51.87 -81.05 -1.55
C SER A 606 53.39 -81.14 -1.25
N PRO A 607 53.85 -81.63 -0.06
CA PRO A 607 53.17 -81.93 1.22
C PRO A 607 53.62 -80.91 2.32
N SER A 608 53.74 -81.10 3.65
CA SER A 608 53.48 -82.15 4.70
C SER A 608 53.19 -81.41 6.06
N GLU A 609 53.11 -81.94 7.30
CA GLU A 609 53.34 -83.28 7.90
C GLU A 609 52.44 -83.51 9.16
N GLN A 610 52.93 -84.00 10.32
CA GLN A 610 52.12 -84.44 11.49
C GLN A 610 52.81 -84.24 12.87
N ALA A 611 52.04 -84.06 13.97
CA ALA A 611 52.12 -84.86 15.23
C ALA A 611 51.26 -84.34 16.43
N THR A 612 50.33 -85.20 16.90
CA THR A 612 49.89 -85.49 18.31
C THR A 612 49.80 -84.41 19.43
N THR A 613 48.56 -84.12 19.87
CA THR A 613 48.01 -84.14 21.27
C THR A 613 48.95 -83.93 22.48
N SER A 614 48.65 -83.05 23.46
CA SER A 614 47.58 -83.25 24.47
C SER A 614 47.53 -82.16 25.57
N LEU A 615 46.40 -82.09 26.31
CA LEU A 615 46.19 -81.63 27.71
C LEU A 615 46.59 -80.20 28.20
N PHE A 616 45.64 -79.57 28.93
CA PHE A 616 45.78 -78.41 29.83
C PHE A 616 46.58 -78.77 31.12
N PRO A 617 47.10 -77.83 31.98
CA PRO A 617 46.58 -76.47 32.21
C PRO A 617 47.57 -75.30 32.52
N GLU A 618 46.96 -74.10 32.65
CA GLU A 618 47.31 -72.93 33.50
C GLU A 618 48.58 -72.06 33.34
N ILE A 619 48.32 -70.78 33.03
CA ILE A 619 48.89 -69.52 33.58
C ILE A 619 50.37 -69.18 33.31
N GLU A 620 50.58 -68.22 32.40
CA GLU A 620 51.16 -66.90 32.73
C GLU A 620 50.67 -65.84 31.71
N PRO A 621 50.61 -64.53 32.04
CA PRO A 621 49.98 -63.52 31.19
C PRO A 621 50.98 -62.88 30.19
N GLU A 622 51.07 -63.43 28.98
CA GLU A 622 51.74 -62.71 27.88
C GLU A 622 51.01 -61.38 27.58
N LYS A 623 51.78 -60.29 27.52
CA LYS A 623 51.29 -59.00 27.01
C LYS A 623 50.99 -59.14 25.52
N PRO A 624 49.78 -58.79 25.04
CA PRO A 624 49.57 -58.60 23.62
C PRO A 624 50.57 -57.58 23.09
N LYS A 625 51.31 -57.93 22.04
CA LYS A 625 52.04 -56.93 21.25
C LYS A 625 50.98 -56.08 20.55
N GLU A 626 50.99 -54.76 20.77
CA GLU A 626 50.21 -53.86 19.93
C GLU A 626 50.77 -53.95 18.50
N GLU A 627 50.04 -54.60 17.60
CA GLU A 627 50.29 -54.48 16.17
C GLU A 627 50.11 -53.01 15.78
N ALA A 628 51.04 -52.47 14.99
CA ALA A 628 50.99 -51.07 14.59
C ALA A 628 49.68 -50.82 13.82
N PRO A 629 48.87 -49.81 14.20
CA PRO A 629 47.54 -49.64 13.63
C PRO A 629 47.63 -49.35 12.13
N ASP A 630 46.94 -50.17 11.33
CA ASP A 630 46.85 -49.96 9.89
C ASP A 630 46.10 -48.65 9.58
N LEU A 631 46.86 -47.64 9.15
CA LEU A 631 46.38 -46.31 8.77
C LEU A 631 45.97 -46.18 7.29
N THR A 632 45.95 -47.28 6.52
CA THR A 632 45.56 -47.20 5.10
C THR A 632 44.09 -46.77 4.94
N PRO A 633 43.76 -45.87 3.99
CA PRO A 633 42.38 -45.55 3.65
C PRO A 633 41.65 -46.79 3.13
N ARG A 634 40.45 -47.05 3.66
CA ARG A 634 39.66 -48.25 3.36
C ARG A 634 38.17 -47.95 3.26
N PRO A 635 37.35 -48.73 2.52
CA PRO A 635 35.90 -48.51 2.45
C PRO A 635 35.26 -48.50 3.84
N TYR A 636 34.36 -47.55 4.07
CA TYR A 636 33.63 -47.46 5.34
C TYR A 636 32.66 -48.64 5.48
N HIS A 637 32.72 -49.31 6.64
CA HIS A 637 32.05 -50.59 6.91
C HIS A 637 30.51 -50.55 7.01
N ARG A 638 29.87 -49.41 6.72
CA ARG A 638 28.42 -49.18 6.77
C ARG A 638 28.03 -48.21 5.66
N THR A 639 26.75 -48.16 5.32
CA THR A 639 26.19 -46.97 4.67
C THR A 639 26.36 -45.74 5.58
N PRO A 640 26.79 -44.58 5.06
CA PRO A 640 26.81 -43.35 5.84
C PRO A 640 25.40 -42.93 6.27
N GLU A 641 25.20 -42.68 7.57
CA GLU A 641 23.98 -42.05 8.07
C GLU A 641 23.90 -40.58 7.62
N MET A 642 22.69 -40.06 7.36
CA MET A 642 22.47 -38.76 6.69
C MET A 642 22.94 -37.52 7.46
N HIS A 643 23.61 -37.66 8.61
CA HIS A 643 24.29 -36.59 9.34
C HIS A 643 25.81 -36.60 9.17
N LEU A 644 26.37 -37.66 8.61
CA LEU A 644 27.81 -37.82 8.40
C LEU A 644 28.25 -37.14 7.10
N ARG A 645 29.39 -36.43 7.15
CA ARG A 645 29.93 -35.60 6.08
C ARG A 645 31.42 -35.90 5.86
N GLU A 646 31.99 -35.36 4.79
CA GLU A 646 33.44 -35.33 4.62
C GLU A 646 34.07 -34.59 5.82
N GLY A 647 35.08 -35.20 6.44
CA GLY A 647 35.65 -34.74 7.72
C GLY A 647 34.86 -35.16 8.98
N SER A 648 33.75 -35.91 8.88
CA SER A 648 33.08 -36.44 10.08
C SER A 648 33.85 -37.58 10.72
N LEU A 649 34.02 -37.53 12.04
CA LEU A 649 34.61 -38.62 12.83
C LEU A 649 33.64 -39.80 12.94
N VAL A 650 34.12 -41.02 12.70
CA VAL A 650 33.33 -42.25 12.86
C VAL A 650 34.17 -43.36 13.49
N ALA A 651 33.48 -44.34 14.09
CA ALA A 651 34.09 -45.56 14.61
C ALA A 651 34.05 -46.69 13.57
N SER A 652 35.17 -47.39 13.39
CA SER A 652 35.32 -48.62 12.63
C SER A 652 34.75 -49.82 13.39
N ARG A 653 34.56 -50.96 12.70
CA ARG A 653 34.19 -52.26 13.30
C ARG A 653 35.17 -52.70 14.42
N ALA A 654 36.43 -52.32 14.32
CA ALA A 654 37.48 -52.57 15.32
C ALA A 654 37.55 -51.50 16.44
N ARG A 655 36.56 -50.59 16.52
CA ARG A 655 36.57 -49.39 17.39
C ARG A 655 37.72 -48.41 17.15
N ASP A 656 38.41 -48.49 16.01
CA ASP A 656 39.32 -47.44 15.54
C ASP A 656 38.55 -46.21 15.09
N ILE A 657 39.15 -45.04 15.25
CA ILE A 657 38.55 -43.77 14.85
C ILE A 657 39.28 -43.20 13.65
N GLY A 658 38.49 -42.62 12.76
CA GLY A 658 38.95 -42.00 11.52
C GLY A 658 37.91 -41.00 11.02
N TYR A 659 38.30 -40.20 10.03
CA TYR A 659 37.37 -39.32 9.33
C TYR A 659 36.84 -39.98 8.05
N LEU A 660 35.64 -39.61 7.64
CA LEU A 660 35.11 -39.96 6.32
C LEU A 660 35.60 -39.00 5.24
N LYS A 661 35.78 -39.53 4.04
CA LYS A 661 36.11 -38.81 2.82
C LYS A 661 35.32 -39.41 1.64
N ASP A 662 35.19 -38.66 0.55
CA ASP A 662 34.64 -39.16 -0.72
C ASP A 662 33.23 -39.78 -0.55
N ILE A 663 32.34 -39.09 0.19
CA ILE A 663 31.01 -39.61 0.54
C ILE A 663 30.07 -39.59 -0.66
N THR A 664 29.43 -40.73 -0.91
CA THR A 664 28.34 -40.91 -1.87
C THR A 664 27.11 -41.51 -1.17
N PRO A 665 25.91 -41.47 -1.78
CA PRO A 665 24.72 -42.15 -1.23
C PRO A 665 24.87 -43.67 -1.03
N TYR A 666 25.91 -44.29 -1.61
CA TYR A 666 26.13 -45.73 -1.61
C TYR A 666 27.38 -46.17 -0.81
N GLY A 667 28.19 -45.25 -0.30
CA GLY A 667 29.42 -45.56 0.44
C GLY A 667 30.36 -44.36 0.63
N ALA A 668 31.41 -44.55 1.44
CA ALA A 668 32.42 -43.53 1.76
C ALA A 668 33.79 -44.16 2.04
N THR A 669 34.88 -43.37 2.01
CA THR A 669 36.24 -43.79 2.36
C THR A 669 36.57 -43.44 3.82
N PHE A 670 36.90 -44.43 4.64
CA PHE A 670 37.36 -44.25 6.02
C PHE A 670 38.88 -44.07 6.09
N HIS A 671 39.33 -42.97 6.71
CA HIS A 671 40.73 -42.63 6.92
C HIS A 671 41.09 -42.70 8.41
N PRO A 672 41.80 -43.73 8.89
CA PRO A 672 42.13 -43.90 10.31
C PRO A 672 43.03 -42.77 10.84
N LEU A 673 42.75 -42.28 12.06
CA LEU A 673 43.48 -41.17 12.69
C LEU A 673 44.62 -41.61 13.62
N GLY A 674 44.83 -42.91 13.84
CA GLY A 674 45.93 -43.43 14.65
C GLY A 674 45.89 -43.05 16.15
N LEU A 675 44.74 -42.62 16.67
CA LEU A 675 44.58 -42.24 18.07
C LEU A 675 44.79 -43.45 18.99
N THR A 676 45.69 -43.31 19.98
CA THR A 676 46.03 -44.35 20.96
C THR A 676 45.55 -43.99 22.37
N GLY A 677 45.33 -45.03 23.19
CA GLY A 677 44.94 -44.91 24.60
C GLY A 677 43.76 -43.97 24.87
N PHE A 678 43.90 -43.13 25.89
CA PHE A 678 42.89 -42.21 26.43
C PHE A 678 42.21 -41.31 25.37
N GLN A 679 42.91 -40.96 24.28
CA GLN A 679 42.30 -40.15 23.21
C GLN A 679 41.30 -40.94 22.35
N LYS A 680 41.54 -42.24 22.15
CA LYS A 680 40.65 -43.14 21.39
C LYS A 680 39.32 -43.33 22.13
N GLU A 681 39.37 -43.65 23.42
CA GLU A 681 38.18 -43.86 24.25
C GLU A 681 37.30 -42.61 24.36
N LYS A 682 37.94 -41.45 24.60
CA LYS A 682 37.27 -40.15 24.67
C LYS A 682 36.52 -39.81 23.37
N ALA A 683 37.15 -40.09 22.22
CA ALA A 683 36.57 -39.83 20.92
C ALA A 683 35.46 -40.85 20.54
N LEU A 684 35.51 -42.10 21.03
CA LEU A 684 34.42 -43.08 20.85
C LEU A 684 33.14 -42.62 21.55
N LEU A 685 33.27 -42.14 22.79
CA LEU A 685 32.15 -41.63 23.57
C LEU A 685 31.57 -40.34 22.99
N TYR A 686 32.43 -39.44 22.45
CA TYR A 686 31.97 -38.28 21.68
C TYR A 686 31.15 -38.67 20.44
N VAL A 687 31.63 -39.64 19.64
CA VAL A 687 30.90 -40.11 18.44
C VAL A 687 29.53 -40.69 18.81
N SER A 688 29.46 -41.46 19.90
CA SER A 688 28.22 -42.05 20.39
C SER A 688 27.23 -40.98 20.87
N LEU A 689 27.71 -39.96 21.59
CA LEU A 689 26.91 -38.80 22.02
C LEU A 689 26.34 -38.01 20.83
N ARG A 690 27.17 -37.71 19.81
CA ARG A 690 26.72 -37.01 18.59
C ARG A 690 25.65 -37.80 17.84
N ASP A 691 25.90 -39.10 17.63
CA ASP A 691 25.01 -39.95 16.84
C ASP A 691 23.67 -40.20 17.57
N ALA A 692 23.65 -40.20 18.91
CA ALA A 692 22.41 -40.19 19.69
C ALA A 692 21.62 -38.87 19.52
N TYR A 693 22.30 -37.71 19.58
CA TYR A 693 21.68 -36.40 19.41
C TYR A 693 21.09 -36.19 18.02
N GLU A 694 21.84 -36.46 16.94
CA GLU A 694 21.34 -36.26 15.57
C GLU A 694 20.13 -37.15 15.26
N ARG A 695 20.12 -38.40 15.76
CA ARG A 695 18.97 -39.30 15.62
C ARG A 695 17.75 -38.80 16.38
N LEU A 696 17.89 -38.35 17.63
CA LEU A 696 16.80 -37.74 18.39
C LEU A 696 16.25 -36.51 17.67
N TYR A 697 17.11 -35.53 17.34
CA TYR A 697 16.68 -34.28 16.72
C TYR A 697 15.95 -34.50 15.39
N ARG A 698 16.43 -35.44 14.56
CA ARG A 698 15.80 -35.77 13.28
C ARG A 698 14.52 -36.58 13.41
N TYR A 699 14.40 -37.47 14.39
CA TYR A 699 13.14 -38.17 14.66
C TYR A 699 12.07 -37.17 15.08
N GLU A 700 12.38 -36.35 16.09
CA GLU A 700 11.47 -35.37 16.68
C GLU A 700 11.06 -34.30 15.65
N THR A 701 12.01 -33.75 14.88
CA THR A 701 11.71 -32.72 13.86
C THR A 701 10.92 -33.26 12.65
N ASN A 702 11.12 -34.53 12.25
CA ASN A 702 10.44 -35.09 11.08
C ASN A 702 9.06 -35.69 11.39
N ARG A 703 8.85 -36.21 12.62
CA ARG A 703 7.55 -36.79 13.03
C ARG A 703 6.67 -35.85 13.86
N ARG A 704 7.24 -34.83 14.52
CA ARG A 704 6.56 -34.03 15.56
C ARG A 704 6.02 -34.90 16.71
N GLU A 705 6.75 -35.97 17.03
CA GLU A 705 6.46 -36.92 18.11
C GLU A 705 7.62 -36.91 19.11
N ALA A 706 7.34 -36.83 20.41
CA ALA A 706 8.37 -36.84 21.45
C ALA A 706 8.88 -38.26 21.68
N ASN A 707 10.20 -38.44 21.83
CA ASN A 707 10.82 -39.76 22.07
C ASN A 707 11.58 -39.78 23.41
N PRO A 708 10.94 -40.22 24.53
CA PRO A 708 11.59 -40.32 25.83
C PRO A 708 12.79 -41.26 25.84
N VAL A 709 12.68 -42.44 25.21
CA VAL A 709 13.73 -43.48 25.23
C VAL A 709 15.02 -43.01 24.57
N TRP A 710 14.92 -42.29 23.44
CA TRP A 710 16.09 -41.74 22.76
C TRP A 710 16.69 -40.53 23.52
N ARG A 711 15.87 -39.80 24.29
CA ARG A 711 16.30 -38.71 25.19
C ARG A 711 16.99 -39.23 26.46
N GLU A 712 16.53 -40.34 27.03
CA GLU A 712 17.22 -41.05 28.11
C GLU A 712 18.58 -41.60 27.64
N HIS A 713 18.62 -42.18 26.44
CA HIS A 713 19.87 -42.63 25.82
C HIS A 713 20.85 -41.47 25.59
N LEU A 714 20.37 -40.33 25.08
CA LEU A 714 21.17 -39.11 24.91
C LEU A 714 21.73 -38.58 26.24
N ASN A 715 20.91 -38.53 27.31
CA ASN A 715 21.38 -38.18 28.65
C ASN A 715 22.46 -39.15 29.13
N THR A 716 22.24 -40.46 28.99
CA THR A 716 23.20 -41.50 29.39
C THR A 716 24.56 -41.32 28.73
N CYS A 717 24.59 -41.09 27.41
CA CYS A 717 25.84 -40.85 26.67
C CYS A 717 26.54 -39.53 27.05
N TYR A 718 25.78 -38.48 27.39
CA TYR A 718 26.34 -37.22 27.86
C TYR A 718 26.92 -37.36 29.28
N ASP A 719 26.17 -37.97 30.21
CA ASP A 719 26.59 -38.10 31.59
C ASP A 719 27.80 -39.06 31.73
N GLU A 720 27.90 -40.12 30.91
CA GLU A 720 29.12 -40.94 30.82
C GLU A 720 30.33 -40.15 30.30
N PHE A 721 30.14 -39.28 29.30
CA PHE A 721 31.21 -38.44 28.77
C PHE A 721 31.69 -37.43 29.82
N VAL A 722 30.77 -36.71 30.47
CA VAL A 722 31.09 -35.67 31.46
C VAL A 722 31.67 -36.27 32.74
N MET A 723 31.21 -37.44 33.19
CA MET A 723 31.79 -38.13 34.35
C MET A 723 33.26 -38.51 34.13
N ARG A 724 33.67 -38.84 32.90
CA ARG A 724 35.03 -39.29 32.57
C ARG A 724 35.97 -38.16 32.11
N TYR A 725 35.45 -37.14 31.42
CA TYR A 725 36.27 -36.12 30.75
C TYR A 725 35.84 -34.67 31.02
N GLY A 726 34.80 -34.45 31.83
CA GLY A 726 34.21 -33.12 32.07
C GLY A 726 33.44 -32.54 30.89
N ASN A 727 32.96 -31.31 31.05
CA ASN A 727 32.08 -30.61 30.11
C ASN A 727 32.62 -30.51 28.67
N LEU A 728 31.74 -30.58 27.68
CA LEU A 728 32.06 -30.49 26.24
C LEU A 728 32.80 -29.19 25.90
N ASN A 729 32.35 -28.06 26.47
CA ASN A 729 32.96 -26.73 26.32
C ASN A 729 34.23 -26.51 27.16
N ALA A 730 34.70 -27.49 27.94
CA ALA A 730 35.98 -27.39 28.62
C ALA A 730 37.13 -27.26 27.61
N ARG A 731 38.14 -26.44 27.92
CA ARG A 731 39.31 -26.18 27.03
C ARG A 731 40.07 -27.44 26.58
N GLN A 732 39.94 -28.54 27.33
CA GLN A 732 40.56 -29.84 27.05
C GLN A 732 39.73 -30.73 26.10
N ASN A 733 38.47 -30.37 25.85
CA ASN A 733 37.48 -31.17 25.11
C ASN A 733 37.16 -30.53 23.76
N VAL A 734 37.01 -29.20 23.72
CA VAL A 734 36.78 -28.41 22.49
C VAL A 734 37.73 -28.75 21.35
N LYS A 735 39.04 -28.98 21.63
CA LYS A 735 40.03 -29.33 20.60
C LYS A 735 39.74 -30.67 19.89
N LEU A 736 39.12 -31.63 20.57
CA LEU A 736 38.76 -32.92 20.00
C LEU A 736 37.42 -32.83 19.26
N VAL A 737 36.44 -32.15 19.86
CA VAL A 737 35.14 -31.91 19.24
C VAL A 737 35.29 -31.16 17.90
N MET A 738 36.21 -30.19 17.83
CA MET A 738 36.52 -29.44 16.60
C MET A 738 37.31 -30.23 15.54
N MET A 739 37.66 -31.50 15.77
CA MET A 739 38.17 -32.40 14.72
C MET A 739 37.04 -33.05 13.91
N ASP A 740 35.79 -32.93 14.36
CA ASP A 740 34.61 -33.45 13.70
C ASP A 740 33.87 -32.33 12.95
N ALA A 741 33.46 -32.59 11.71
CA ALA A 741 32.71 -31.63 10.90
C ALA A 741 31.43 -31.11 11.59
N GLY A 742 30.76 -31.96 12.40
CA GLY A 742 29.56 -31.61 13.17
C GLY A 742 29.82 -31.00 14.56
N GLY A 743 31.08 -30.84 14.98
CA GLY A 743 31.40 -30.53 16.39
C GLY A 743 30.86 -29.19 16.92
N ARG A 744 30.58 -28.22 16.03
CA ARG A 744 30.03 -26.91 16.41
C ARG A 744 28.60 -26.99 16.94
N ASP A 745 27.83 -27.99 16.51
CA ASP A 745 26.47 -28.25 17.00
C ASP A 745 26.52 -28.91 18.38
N ILE A 746 27.43 -29.87 18.57
CA ILE A 746 27.56 -30.62 19.82
C ILE A 746 28.08 -29.75 20.97
N LEU A 747 28.93 -28.75 20.72
CA LEU A 747 29.27 -27.75 21.74
C LEU A 747 28.09 -26.87 22.18
N SER A 748 26.99 -26.86 21.43
CA SER A 748 25.76 -26.11 21.75
C SER A 748 24.73 -26.98 22.50
N LEU A 749 25.13 -28.16 22.97
CA LEU A 749 24.42 -28.97 23.96
C LEU A 749 24.66 -28.49 25.41
N GLU A 750 25.62 -27.58 25.60
CA GLU A 750 25.92 -26.96 26.89
C GLU A 750 25.76 -25.44 26.81
N ARG A 751 24.90 -24.91 27.69
CA ARG A 751 24.78 -23.47 27.98
C ARG A 751 25.83 -23.03 28.99
N ALA A 752 26.06 -21.72 29.07
CA ALA A 752 26.88 -21.10 30.11
C ALA A 752 26.04 -20.09 30.90
N GLU A 753 25.72 -20.42 32.15
CA GLU A 753 24.89 -19.63 33.07
C GLU A 753 25.72 -19.35 34.33
N ASP A 754 25.85 -18.08 34.74
CA ASP A 754 26.69 -17.61 35.86
C ASP A 754 28.12 -18.20 35.90
N GLY A 755 28.71 -18.43 34.73
CA GLY A 755 30.05 -19.01 34.58
C GLY A 755 30.14 -20.53 34.77
N ARG A 756 29.01 -21.23 34.92
CA ARG A 756 28.90 -22.69 35.00
C ARG A 756 28.30 -23.25 33.71
N PHE A 757 28.60 -24.51 33.39
CA PHE A 757 28.02 -25.21 32.23
C PHE A 757 26.75 -25.98 32.63
N VAL A 758 25.68 -25.83 31.85
CA VAL A 758 24.34 -26.40 32.11
C VAL A 758 23.85 -27.13 30.84
N LYS A 759 23.11 -28.24 30.98
CA LYS A 759 22.50 -28.96 29.84
C LYS A 759 21.57 -28.04 29.04
N ALA A 760 21.52 -28.21 27.72
CA ALA A 760 20.52 -27.58 26.84
C ALA A 760 19.12 -28.20 27.02
N ASP A 761 18.04 -27.48 26.72
CA ASP A 761 16.67 -27.95 27.02
C ASP A 761 16.27 -29.25 26.29
N ILE A 762 16.94 -29.56 25.16
CA ILE A 762 16.73 -30.82 24.41
C ILE A 762 16.88 -32.10 25.25
N PHE A 763 17.72 -32.07 26.31
CA PHE A 763 17.89 -33.19 27.23
C PHE A 763 16.66 -33.45 28.11
N GLU A 764 15.77 -32.46 28.25
CA GLU A 764 14.59 -32.52 29.13
C GLU A 764 13.30 -32.65 28.32
N ARG A 765 13.19 -31.95 27.18
CA ARG A 765 11.96 -31.84 26.37
C ARG A 765 12.24 -31.59 24.88
N PRO A 766 11.28 -31.80 23.96
CA PRO A 766 11.43 -31.42 22.56
C PRO A 766 11.60 -29.90 22.40
N VAL A 767 12.42 -29.50 21.43
CA VAL A 767 12.79 -28.09 21.18
C VAL A 767 12.46 -27.60 19.77
N SER A 768 12.05 -28.50 18.86
CA SER A 768 11.68 -28.20 17.47
C SER A 768 10.17 -28.15 17.20
N PHE A 769 9.34 -28.51 18.18
CA PHE A 769 7.87 -28.40 18.15
C PHE A 769 7.29 -28.47 19.59
N SER A 770 6.07 -27.97 19.79
CA SER A 770 5.33 -28.08 21.07
C SER A 770 4.80 -29.50 21.32
N VAL A 771 5.02 -30.04 22.51
CA VAL A 771 4.26 -31.21 22.99
C VAL A 771 2.90 -30.74 23.49
N GLU A 772 1.83 -31.48 23.19
CA GLU A 772 0.50 -31.17 23.72
C GLU A 772 0.44 -31.43 25.24
N SER A 773 0.58 -30.37 26.03
CA SER A 773 0.12 -30.35 27.42
C SER A 773 -1.27 -29.75 27.49
N HIS A 774 -2.22 -30.50 28.05
CA HIS A 774 -3.52 -29.95 28.42
C HIS A 774 -3.32 -29.06 29.66
N ALA A 775 -3.08 -27.76 29.43
CA ALA A 775 -3.25 -26.77 30.47
C ALA A 775 -4.75 -26.71 30.80
N ASN A 776 -5.15 -27.07 32.02
CA ASN A 776 -6.53 -26.92 32.46
C ASN A 776 -6.90 -25.44 32.42
N VAL A 777 -7.88 -25.09 31.58
CA VAL A 777 -8.23 -23.71 31.29
C VAL A 777 -9.31 -23.23 32.26
N SER A 778 -9.11 -22.06 32.85
CA SER A 778 -9.97 -21.55 33.92
C SER A 778 -11.24 -20.83 33.44
N SER A 779 -11.32 -20.50 32.15
CA SER A 779 -12.40 -19.70 31.55
C SER A 779 -12.88 -20.28 30.21
N PRO A 780 -14.20 -20.32 29.95
CA PRO A 780 -14.76 -20.65 28.63
C PRO A 780 -14.18 -19.81 27.48
N GLU A 781 -13.75 -18.57 27.73
CA GLU A 781 -13.18 -17.66 26.73
C GLU A 781 -11.73 -18.01 26.38
N GLU A 782 -10.92 -18.40 27.38
CA GLU A 782 -9.59 -18.96 27.14
C GLU A 782 -9.71 -20.32 26.42
N ALA A 783 -10.72 -21.12 26.72
CA ALA A 783 -10.94 -22.43 26.08
C ALA A 783 -11.38 -22.28 24.61
N LEU A 784 -12.24 -21.31 24.33
CA LEU A 784 -12.59 -20.89 22.97
C LEU A 784 -11.33 -20.44 22.20
N SER A 785 -10.45 -19.68 22.83
CA SER A 785 -9.17 -19.24 22.26
C SER A 785 -8.26 -20.44 21.89
N ALA A 786 -8.11 -21.40 22.81
CA ALA A 786 -7.31 -22.60 22.58
C ALA A 786 -7.88 -23.47 21.44
N SER A 787 -9.21 -23.60 21.35
CA SER A 787 -9.89 -24.29 20.26
C SER A 787 -9.66 -23.65 18.90
N LEU A 788 -9.83 -22.32 18.81
CA LEU A 788 -9.64 -21.56 17.57
C LEU A 788 -8.23 -21.72 17.02
N ASN A 789 -7.23 -21.82 17.89
CA ASN A 789 -5.85 -22.10 17.50
C ASN A 789 -5.63 -23.55 17.08
N LYS A 790 -6.07 -24.54 17.86
CA LYS A 790 -5.82 -25.96 17.56
C LYS A 790 -6.56 -26.46 16.30
N PHE A 791 -7.74 -25.90 16.01
CA PHE A 791 -8.64 -26.39 14.94
C PHE A 791 -9.08 -25.32 13.93
N GLY A 792 -8.65 -24.06 14.04
CA GLY A 792 -9.16 -22.95 13.22
C GLY A 792 -10.66 -22.65 13.44
N THR A 793 -11.30 -23.27 14.43
CA THR A 793 -12.76 -23.40 14.57
C THR A 793 -13.16 -23.61 16.04
N VAL A 794 -14.46 -23.45 16.33
CA VAL A 794 -15.02 -23.71 17.66
C VAL A 794 -15.36 -25.20 17.79
N ASN A 795 -14.54 -25.93 18.54
CA ASN A 795 -14.65 -27.36 18.81
C ASN A 795 -15.05 -27.57 20.28
N LEU A 796 -16.37 -27.66 20.51
CA LEU A 796 -16.95 -27.81 21.83
C LEU A 796 -16.49 -29.09 22.54
N GLY A 797 -16.17 -30.16 21.79
CA GLY A 797 -15.60 -31.40 22.33
C GLY A 797 -14.25 -31.16 23.01
N TYR A 798 -13.33 -30.46 22.33
CA TYR A 798 -12.02 -30.09 22.89
C TYR A 798 -12.15 -29.07 24.03
N MET A 799 -13.07 -28.10 23.93
CA MET A 799 -13.32 -27.12 25.00
C MET A 799 -13.80 -27.81 26.30
N ARG A 800 -14.53 -28.92 26.18
CA ARG A 800 -14.95 -29.81 27.29
C ARG A 800 -13.83 -30.76 27.78
N GLU A 801 -12.76 -30.95 27.02
CA GLU A 801 -11.58 -31.70 27.48
C GLU A 801 -10.60 -30.83 28.28
N ILE A 802 -10.65 -29.50 28.10
CA ILE A 802 -9.77 -28.53 28.79
C ILE A 802 -10.49 -27.70 29.86
N THR A 803 -11.80 -27.87 30.05
CA THR A 803 -12.61 -27.23 31.10
C THR A 803 -13.60 -28.21 31.72
N ASP A 804 -13.87 -28.09 33.02
CA ASP A 804 -14.86 -28.92 33.74
C ASP A 804 -16.34 -28.51 33.46
N SER A 805 -16.62 -27.91 32.30
CA SER A 805 -17.93 -27.34 31.93
C SER A 805 -18.73 -28.23 30.98
N THR A 806 -20.07 -28.18 31.04
CA THR A 806 -20.93 -28.84 30.05
C THR A 806 -20.99 -28.05 28.74
N GLU A 807 -21.36 -28.71 27.64
CA GLU A 807 -21.53 -28.05 26.32
C GLU A 807 -22.59 -26.94 26.37
N GLU A 808 -23.69 -27.17 27.08
CA GLU A 808 -24.75 -26.19 27.35
C GLU A 808 -24.21 -24.99 28.16
N GLY A 809 -23.42 -25.23 29.20
CA GLY A 809 -22.83 -24.16 30.03
C GLY A 809 -21.76 -23.35 29.29
N LEU A 810 -21.00 -23.98 28.38
CA LEU A 810 -20.08 -23.29 27.48
C LEU A 810 -20.83 -22.41 26.47
N LEU A 811 -21.95 -22.89 25.92
CA LEU A 811 -22.75 -22.13 24.96
C LEU A 811 -23.49 -20.95 25.60
N ASP A 812 -24.04 -21.11 26.81
CA ASP A 812 -24.68 -20.01 27.56
C ASP A 812 -23.66 -18.93 27.95
N ALA A 813 -22.49 -19.33 28.48
CA ALA A 813 -21.40 -18.42 28.83
C ALA A 813 -20.79 -17.68 27.61
N LEU A 814 -20.92 -18.24 26.40
CA LEU A 814 -20.42 -17.66 25.14
C LEU A 814 -21.54 -17.08 24.26
N LYS A 815 -22.76 -16.97 24.78
CA LYS A 815 -23.91 -16.43 24.03
C LYS A 815 -23.64 -15.02 23.54
N GLY A 816 -23.98 -14.75 22.27
CA GLY A 816 -23.69 -13.48 21.61
C GLY A 816 -22.20 -13.23 21.27
N ARG A 817 -21.29 -14.15 21.62
CA ARG A 817 -19.90 -14.19 21.11
C ARG A 817 -19.65 -15.30 20.09
N VAL A 818 -20.52 -16.31 20.04
CA VAL A 818 -20.46 -17.45 19.11
C VAL A 818 -21.85 -17.65 18.48
N PHE A 819 -21.90 -17.86 17.17
CA PHE A 819 -23.11 -18.13 16.40
C PHE A 819 -22.99 -19.46 15.65
N TYR A 820 -24.13 -20.13 15.41
CA TYR A 820 -24.15 -21.35 14.61
C TYR A 820 -24.25 -21.01 13.11
N ASN A 821 -23.27 -21.43 12.32
CA ASN A 821 -23.29 -21.26 10.87
C ASN A 821 -23.76 -22.57 10.18
N PRO A 822 -24.99 -22.61 9.63
CA PRO A 822 -25.51 -23.82 8.99
C PRO A 822 -24.79 -24.18 7.69
N LEU A 823 -24.11 -23.22 7.03
CA LEU A 823 -23.35 -23.44 5.79
C LEU A 823 -22.03 -24.20 6.04
N VAL A 824 -21.54 -24.18 7.28
CA VAL A 824 -20.33 -24.89 7.74
C VAL A 824 -20.69 -26.02 8.72
N THR A 825 -21.97 -26.15 9.10
CA THR A 825 -22.50 -27.10 10.09
C THR A 825 -21.79 -27.03 11.45
N GLY A 826 -21.34 -25.85 11.85
CA GLY A 826 -20.51 -25.64 13.03
C GLY A 826 -20.61 -24.23 13.60
N TYR A 827 -20.01 -24.04 14.78
CA TYR A 827 -20.01 -22.77 15.48
C TYR A 827 -18.86 -21.86 15.04
N GLU A 828 -19.16 -20.56 14.89
CA GLU A 828 -18.20 -19.52 14.55
C GLU A 828 -18.25 -18.36 15.54
N ILE A 829 -17.09 -17.81 15.88
CA ILE A 829 -16.98 -16.54 16.61
C ILE A 829 -17.67 -15.39 15.88
N LYS A 830 -18.35 -14.52 16.65
CA LYS A 830 -18.98 -13.26 16.20
C LYS A 830 -18.07 -12.46 15.27
N ASP A 831 -16.80 -12.33 15.63
CA ASP A 831 -15.81 -11.51 14.93
C ASP A 831 -15.48 -12.03 13.52
N ARG A 832 -15.68 -13.34 13.25
CA ARG A 832 -15.54 -13.96 11.92
C ARG A 832 -16.89 -14.14 11.21
N PHE A 833 -17.94 -14.43 11.98
CA PHE A 833 -19.28 -14.65 11.45
C PHE A 833 -19.89 -13.35 10.89
N ILE A 834 -19.78 -12.25 11.63
CA ILE A 834 -20.28 -10.92 11.23
C ILE A 834 -19.30 -10.18 10.29
N ALA A 835 -18.07 -10.65 10.11
CA ALA A 835 -17.11 -10.05 9.18
C ALA A 835 -17.18 -10.62 7.75
N GLY A 836 -16.75 -9.82 6.77
CA GLY A 836 -16.80 -10.17 5.34
C GLY A 836 -18.12 -9.77 4.70
N ASN A 837 -18.50 -10.43 3.61
CA ASN A 837 -19.73 -10.17 2.86
C ASN A 837 -20.97 -10.63 3.66
N VAL A 838 -21.56 -9.75 4.48
CA VAL A 838 -22.70 -10.12 5.34
C VAL A 838 -23.98 -10.36 4.55
N ILE A 839 -24.18 -9.64 3.44
CA ILE A 839 -25.37 -9.75 2.59
C ILE A 839 -25.42 -11.14 1.95
N GLU A 840 -24.31 -11.62 1.36
CA GLU A 840 -24.26 -12.96 0.77
C GLU A 840 -24.41 -14.07 1.83
N LYS A 841 -23.84 -13.89 3.04
CA LYS A 841 -24.06 -14.83 4.16
C LYS A 841 -25.55 -14.88 4.54
N ALA A 842 -26.21 -13.73 4.65
CA ALA A 842 -27.63 -13.63 4.98
C ALA A 842 -28.50 -14.31 3.92
N GLU A 843 -28.32 -13.97 2.63
CA GLU A 843 -29.07 -14.59 1.51
C GLU A 843 -28.88 -16.12 1.48
N ARG A 844 -27.65 -16.61 1.73
CA ARG A 844 -27.36 -18.05 1.76
C ARG A 844 -27.96 -18.76 2.98
N ILE A 845 -28.04 -18.09 4.13
CA ILE A 845 -28.70 -18.63 5.33
C ILE A 845 -30.22 -18.62 5.17
N GLU A 846 -30.81 -17.59 4.55
CA GLU A 846 -32.24 -17.57 4.21
C GLU A 846 -32.61 -18.68 3.22
N ALA A 847 -31.81 -18.87 2.16
CA ALA A 847 -31.97 -19.99 1.24
C ALA A 847 -31.85 -21.35 1.94
N TRP A 848 -30.92 -21.50 2.90
CA TRP A 848 -30.80 -22.72 3.71
C TRP A 848 -32.04 -22.96 4.59
N MET A 849 -32.55 -21.93 5.27
CA MET A 849 -33.78 -22.05 6.08
C MET A 849 -35.00 -22.43 5.21
N GLY A 850 -35.14 -21.82 4.04
CA GLY A 850 -36.20 -22.15 3.08
C GLY A 850 -36.14 -23.59 2.57
N GLY A 851 -34.95 -24.19 2.52
CA GLY A 851 -34.74 -25.60 2.19
C GLY A 851 -34.83 -26.58 3.37
N ASN A 852 -34.77 -26.12 4.63
CA ASN A 852 -34.69 -26.97 5.82
C ASN A 852 -35.70 -26.57 6.94
N PRO A 853 -37.01 -26.51 6.65
CA PRO A 853 -38.03 -25.98 7.58
C PRO A 853 -38.31 -26.86 8.81
N GLU A 854 -37.77 -28.09 8.87
CA GLU A 854 -37.96 -29.04 9.98
C GLU A 854 -36.71 -29.19 10.87
N SER A 855 -35.66 -28.37 10.69
CA SER A 855 -34.43 -28.51 11.46
C SER A 855 -34.58 -28.03 12.92
N GLU A 856 -34.20 -28.89 13.88
CA GLU A 856 -34.23 -28.58 15.31
C GLU A 856 -33.41 -27.31 15.68
N ARG A 857 -32.36 -26.99 14.91
CA ARG A 857 -31.48 -25.81 15.11
C ARG A 857 -31.96 -24.51 14.44
N LEU A 858 -33.24 -24.44 14.04
CA LEU A 858 -33.83 -23.22 13.48
C LEU A 858 -33.81 -21.99 14.43
N PRO A 859 -33.89 -22.11 15.77
CA PRO A 859 -33.74 -20.97 16.66
C PRO A 859 -32.36 -20.30 16.55
N GLU A 860 -31.29 -21.09 16.61
CA GLU A 860 -29.90 -20.62 16.56
C GLU A 860 -29.54 -20.03 15.20
N VAL A 861 -30.08 -20.60 14.12
CA VAL A 861 -29.94 -20.05 12.76
C VAL A 861 -30.67 -18.72 12.58
N LYS A 862 -31.80 -18.50 13.28
CA LYS A 862 -32.48 -17.19 13.29
C LYS A 862 -31.71 -16.14 14.08
N GLU A 863 -31.21 -16.48 15.27
CA GLU A 863 -30.34 -15.59 16.07
C GLU A 863 -29.09 -15.18 15.26
N ALA A 864 -28.52 -16.12 14.50
CA ALA A 864 -27.42 -15.85 13.56
C ALA A 864 -27.83 -14.95 12.37
N LEU A 865 -29.02 -15.13 11.78
CA LEU A 865 -29.48 -14.27 10.68
C LEU A 865 -29.79 -12.83 11.15
N GLU A 866 -30.41 -12.67 12.31
CA GLU A 866 -30.70 -11.35 12.89
C GLU A 866 -29.39 -10.59 13.18
N ALA A 867 -28.36 -11.28 13.69
CA ALA A 867 -27.04 -10.70 13.92
C ALA A 867 -26.29 -10.30 12.62
N LEU A 868 -26.57 -10.93 11.47
CA LEU A 868 -26.06 -10.47 10.18
C LEU A 868 -26.81 -9.23 9.68
N LYS A 869 -28.14 -9.19 9.85
CA LYS A 869 -28.99 -8.07 9.40
C LYS A 869 -28.76 -6.79 10.21
N GLU A 870 -28.54 -6.89 11.51
CA GLU A 870 -28.14 -5.74 12.35
C GLU A 870 -26.79 -5.16 11.91
N ALA A 871 -25.92 -5.98 11.30
CA ALA A 871 -24.60 -5.59 10.84
C ALA A 871 -24.55 -5.12 9.36
N GLU A 872 -25.66 -5.15 8.61
CA GLU A 872 -25.66 -4.71 7.22
C GLU A 872 -25.24 -3.23 7.09
N PRO A 873 -24.23 -2.90 6.25
CA PRO A 873 -23.84 -1.52 6.01
C PRO A 873 -25.00 -0.68 5.48
N GLN A 874 -25.15 0.55 5.96
CA GLN A 874 -26.18 1.47 5.46
C GLN A 874 -26.08 1.61 3.93
N ARG A 875 -27.16 1.26 3.22
CA ARG A 875 -27.22 1.28 1.76
C ARG A 875 -26.90 2.68 1.20
N ILE A 876 -25.93 2.74 0.30
CA ILE A 876 -25.53 3.95 -0.42
C ILE A 876 -26.52 4.17 -1.57
N ALA A 877 -27.07 5.38 -1.71
CA ALA A 877 -28.04 5.74 -2.76
C ALA A 877 -27.35 6.00 -4.11
N PHE A 878 -28.10 6.08 -5.21
CA PHE A 878 -27.52 6.31 -6.55
C PHE A 878 -26.76 7.65 -6.62
N GLU A 879 -27.31 8.66 -5.96
CA GLU A 879 -26.86 10.05 -5.92
C GLU A 879 -25.55 10.23 -5.12
N ASP A 880 -25.21 9.25 -4.26
CA ASP A 880 -23.97 9.20 -3.48
C ASP A 880 -22.81 8.51 -4.25
N LEU A 881 -23.11 7.82 -5.36
CA LEU A 881 -22.13 7.02 -6.13
C LEU A 881 -21.36 7.89 -7.15
N ASP A 882 -20.03 7.77 -7.16
CA ASP A 882 -19.18 8.35 -8.21
C ASP A 882 -18.93 7.29 -9.29
N PHE A 883 -19.48 7.50 -10.48
CA PHE A 883 -19.31 6.62 -11.63
C PHE A 883 -18.14 7.09 -12.50
N ASN A 884 -17.04 6.34 -12.52
CA ASN A 884 -16.00 6.51 -13.54
C ASN A 884 -16.33 5.67 -14.78
N PHE A 885 -16.06 6.21 -15.96
CA PHE A 885 -16.03 5.40 -17.19
C PHE A 885 -14.84 4.42 -17.15
N GLY A 886 -15.07 3.14 -17.50
CA GLY A 886 -14.03 2.10 -17.53
C GLY A 886 -13.88 1.25 -16.25
N GLU A 887 -14.72 1.45 -15.24
CA GLU A 887 -14.79 0.56 -14.07
C GLU A 887 -15.15 -0.89 -14.45
N ARG A 888 -14.42 -1.86 -13.89
CA ARG A 888 -14.55 -3.29 -14.24
C ARG A 888 -15.84 -3.94 -13.70
N TRP A 889 -16.53 -3.29 -12.75
CA TRP A 889 -17.69 -3.85 -12.07
C TRP A 889 -19.02 -3.56 -12.78
N ILE A 890 -19.04 -2.56 -13.66
CA ILE A 890 -20.19 -2.16 -14.48
C ILE A 890 -20.23 -3.06 -15.74
N PRO A 891 -21.39 -3.63 -16.13
CA PRO A 891 -21.49 -4.48 -17.32
C PRO A 891 -21.08 -3.74 -18.60
N THR A 892 -20.32 -4.40 -19.48
CA THR A 892 -19.82 -3.74 -20.71
C THR A 892 -20.94 -3.37 -21.70
N GLY A 893 -22.12 -3.97 -21.58
CA GLY A 893 -23.34 -3.54 -22.27
C GLY A 893 -23.76 -2.10 -21.96
N VAL A 894 -23.49 -1.59 -20.75
CA VAL A 894 -23.76 -0.20 -20.37
C VAL A 894 -22.81 0.76 -21.09
N TYR A 895 -21.52 0.45 -21.14
CA TYR A 895 -20.55 1.22 -21.93
C TYR A 895 -20.83 1.13 -23.43
N ALA A 896 -21.27 -0.03 -23.93
CA ALA A 896 -21.67 -0.21 -25.32
C ALA A 896 -22.88 0.67 -25.68
N ALA A 897 -23.90 0.73 -24.81
CA ALA A 897 -25.06 1.60 -24.99
C ALA A 897 -24.66 3.09 -25.01
N TYR A 898 -23.90 3.55 -24.02
CA TYR A 898 -23.41 4.93 -23.96
C TYR A 898 -22.59 5.32 -25.21
N MET A 899 -21.61 4.50 -25.58
CA MET A 899 -20.76 4.82 -26.74
C MET A 899 -21.52 4.73 -28.07
N SER A 900 -22.54 3.89 -28.16
CA SER A 900 -23.41 3.84 -29.33
C SER A 900 -24.29 5.08 -29.46
N HIS A 901 -24.75 5.63 -28.34
CA HIS A 901 -25.45 6.92 -28.28
C HIS A 901 -24.51 8.09 -28.61
N LEU A 902 -23.29 8.11 -28.06
CA LEU A 902 -22.34 9.19 -28.31
C LEU A 902 -21.90 9.24 -29.78
N PHE A 903 -21.60 8.09 -30.41
CA PHE A 903 -21.02 8.01 -31.75
C PHE A 903 -22.01 7.73 -32.91
N ASP A 904 -23.32 7.62 -32.65
CA ASP A 904 -24.38 7.29 -33.63
C ASP A 904 -24.16 5.99 -34.43
N THR A 905 -23.66 4.94 -33.78
CA THR A 905 -23.34 3.65 -34.42
C THR A 905 -23.26 2.50 -33.42
N ASP A 906 -23.39 1.25 -33.86
CA ASP A 906 -23.28 0.04 -33.03
C ASP A 906 -21.82 -0.17 -32.54
N VAL A 907 -21.55 0.22 -31.28
CA VAL A 907 -20.27 0.06 -30.60
C VAL A 907 -20.33 -1.12 -29.64
N LYS A 908 -19.48 -2.12 -29.83
CA LYS A 908 -19.42 -3.33 -29.01
C LYS A 908 -18.15 -3.35 -28.16
N ILE A 909 -18.34 -3.54 -26.86
CA ILE A 909 -17.29 -3.50 -25.84
C ILE A 909 -17.31 -4.80 -25.05
N ALA A 910 -16.16 -5.46 -24.94
CA ALA A 910 -15.98 -6.69 -24.16
C ALA A 910 -14.65 -6.65 -23.38
N TYR A 911 -14.68 -7.09 -22.14
CA TYR A 911 -13.55 -7.01 -21.19
C TYR A 911 -12.91 -8.38 -20.97
N SER A 912 -11.57 -8.44 -20.96
CA SER A 912 -10.79 -9.66 -20.73
C SER A 912 -10.17 -9.66 -19.33
N ALA A 913 -10.82 -10.34 -18.38
CA ALA A 913 -10.42 -10.32 -16.97
C ALA A 913 -9.01 -10.88 -16.69
N SER A 914 -8.52 -11.82 -17.51
CA SER A 914 -7.16 -12.38 -17.38
C SER A 914 -6.06 -11.46 -17.93
N MET A 915 -6.41 -10.36 -18.58
CA MET A 915 -5.48 -9.39 -19.16
C MET A 915 -5.69 -7.95 -18.64
N ASP A 916 -6.77 -7.69 -17.90
CA ASP A 916 -7.29 -6.34 -17.58
C ASP A 916 -7.40 -5.44 -18.82
N GLU A 917 -7.78 -6.02 -19.97
CA GLU A 917 -7.82 -5.35 -21.27
C GLU A 917 -9.25 -5.21 -21.82
N PHE A 918 -9.63 -4.00 -22.22
CA PHE A 918 -10.87 -3.76 -22.97
C PHE A 918 -10.63 -3.93 -24.47
N SER A 919 -11.51 -4.72 -25.09
CA SER A 919 -11.66 -4.83 -26.54
C SER A 919 -12.85 -4.00 -27.00
N VAL A 920 -12.65 -3.25 -28.09
CA VAL A 920 -13.68 -2.36 -28.67
C VAL A 920 -13.80 -2.62 -30.17
N ALA A 921 -15.03 -2.76 -30.63
CA ALA A 921 -15.40 -2.97 -32.03
C ALA A 921 -16.55 -2.01 -32.40
N CYS A 922 -16.68 -1.71 -33.69
CA CYS A 922 -17.63 -0.72 -34.20
C CYS A 922 -18.18 -1.20 -35.54
N GLY A 923 -19.50 -1.18 -35.73
CA GLY A 923 -20.14 -1.69 -36.95
C GLY A 923 -19.72 -0.93 -38.22
N TYR A 924 -19.67 0.40 -38.14
CA TYR A 924 -19.10 1.30 -39.13
C TYR A 924 -18.52 2.53 -38.43
N ARG A 925 -17.72 3.35 -39.14
CA ARG A 925 -17.23 4.63 -38.59
C ARG A 925 -18.13 5.77 -39.05
N THR A 926 -18.57 6.60 -38.11
CA THR A 926 -19.31 7.86 -38.33
C THR A 926 -18.37 9.05 -38.41
N MET A 927 -18.87 10.20 -38.90
CA MET A 927 -18.10 11.46 -38.90
C MET A 927 -17.70 11.91 -37.48
N LYS A 928 -18.51 11.58 -36.46
CA LYS A 928 -18.14 11.74 -35.06
C LYS A 928 -16.81 11.03 -34.74
N ILE A 929 -16.68 9.76 -35.14
CA ILE A 929 -15.47 8.97 -34.91
C ILE A 929 -14.29 9.44 -35.78
N THR A 930 -14.52 9.84 -37.03
CA THR A 930 -13.45 10.13 -38.01
C THR A 930 -12.94 11.56 -38.01
N ASP A 931 -13.73 12.54 -37.56
CA ASP A 931 -13.41 13.96 -37.72
C ASP A 931 -13.59 14.77 -36.42
N GLU A 932 -14.66 14.51 -35.64
CA GLU A 932 -14.94 15.24 -34.39
C GLU A 932 -14.08 14.77 -33.21
N PHE A 933 -14.00 13.45 -33.00
CA PHE A 933 -13.13 12.81 -32.02
C PHE A 933 -11.78 12.37 -32.65
N LEU A 934 -11.30 13.10 -33.66
CA LEU A 934 -10.03 12.84 -34.34
C LEU A 934 -8.94 13.81 -33.87
N VAL A 935 -7.95 13.30 -33.13
CA VAL A 935 -6.75 14.06 -32.79
C VAL A 935 -5.62 13.74 -33.77
N LYS A 936 -5.20 14.76 -34.53
CA LYS A 936 -4.17 14.67 -35.57
C LYS A 936 -2.78 14.81 -34.94
N GLY A 937 -2.01 13.72 -34.88
CA GLY A 937 -0.66 13.70 -34.35
C GLY A 937 0.40 13.59 -35.44
N TYR A 938 1.57 14.19 -35.22
CA TYR A 938 2.64 14.33 -36.21
C TYR A 938 3.07 13.00 -36.89
N TYR A 939 3.08 11.89 -36.15
CA TYR A 939 3.39 10.56 -36.69
C TYR A 939 2.19 9.63 -36.86
N ARG A 940 1.03 9.95 -36.26
CA ARG A 940 -0.17 9.11 -36.20
C ARG A 940 -1.37 9.95 -35.77
N ASN A 941 -2.51 9.77 -36.44
CA ASN A 941 -3.79 10.27 -35.98
C ASN A 941 -4.47 9.24 -35.06
N TYR A 942 -5.19 9.72 -34.05
CA TYR A 942 -5.98 8.92 -33.13
C TYR A 942 -7.46 9.22 -33.41
N ASP A 943 -8.21 8.22 -33.88
CA ASP A 943 -9.66 8.33 -34.10
C ASP A 943 -10.45 8.09 -32.79
N GLY A 944 -11.76 8.34 -32.81
CA GLY A 944 -12.61 8.17 -31.63
C GLY A 944 -12.57 6.78 -30.99
N MET A 945 -12.25 5.72 -31.75
CA MET A 945 -12.09 4.37 -31.21
C MET A 945 -10.75 4.18 -30.48
N HIS A 946 -9.70 4.89 -30.89
CA HIS A 946 -8.44 4.92 -30.15
C HIS A 946 -8.59 5.71 -28.85
N LEU A 947 -9.28 6.86 -28.90
CA LEU A 947 -9.57 7.66 -27.71
C LEU A 947 -10.48 6.91 -26.74
N LEU A 948 -11.53 6.22 -27.22
CA LEU A 948 -12.37 5.33 -26.42
C LEU A 948 -11.55 4.28 -25.65
N LYS A 949 -10.62 3.59 -26.31
CA LYS A 949 -9.78 2.60 -25.60
C LYS A 949 -8.90 3.26 -24.54
N HIS A 950 -8.36 4.45 -24.81
CA HIS A 950 -7.62 5.22 -23.82
C HIS A 950 -8.50 5.69 -22.64
N ALA A 951 -9.74 6.13 -22.91
CA ALA A 951 -10.73 6.54 -21.92
C ALA A 951 -11.17 5.40 -20.99
N LEU A 952 -11.42 4.20 -21.54
CA LEU A 952 -11.76 2.98 -20.76
C LEU A 952 -10.61 2.55 -19.82
N HIS A 953 -9.35 2.77 -20.22
CA HIS A 953 -8.19 2.46 -19.39
C HIS A 953 -7.74 3.62 -18.48
N ASN A 954 -8.41 4.78 -18.52
CA ASN A 954 -8.00 6.02 -17.86
C ASN A 954 -6.53 6.40 -18.15
N THR A 955 -6.17 6.41 -19.45
CA THR A 955 -4.83 6.73 -19.96
C THR A 955 -4.88 7.76 -21.07
N CYS A 956 -3.76 8.41 -21.36
CA CYS A 956 -3.59 9.28 -22.54
C CYS A 956 -2.72 8.56 -23.60
N PRO A 957 -2.99 8.72 -24.91
CA PRO A 957 -2.01 8.36 -25.95
C PRO A 957 -0.72 9.17 -25.79
N ASP A 958 0.45 8.51 -25.90
CA ASP A 958 1.72 9.23 -26.00
C ASP A 958 1.92 9.73 -27.44
N MET A 959 2.05 11.04 -27.60
CA MET A 959 2.19 11.70 -28.90
C MET A 959 3.53 12.42 -28.95
N MET A 960 4.21 12.29 -30.09
CA MET A 960 5.52 12.88 -30.34
C MET A 960 5.49 13.67 -31.65
N LYS A 961 6.19 14.81 -31.71
CA LYS A 961 6.43 15.60 -32.91
C LYS A 961 7.92 15.71 -33.22
N SER A 962 8.26 15.86 -34.50
CA SER A 962 9.62 16.15 -34.94
C SER A 962 9.90 17.64 -34.79
N ILE A 963 10.98 18.01 -34.07
CA ILE A 963 11.46 19.40 -33.99
C ILE A 963 12.62 19.70 -34.94
N GLY A 964 13.05 18.72 -35.73
CA GLY A 964 14.21 18.80 -36.61
C GLY A 964 14.83 17.43 -36.86
N LYS A 965 16.02 17.42 -37.47
CA LYS A 965 16.83 16.20 -37.65
C LYS A 965 18.16 16.32 -36.93
N ASP A 966 18.65 15.20 -36.41
CA ASP A 966 20.00 15.10 -35.84
C ASP A 966 21.09 15.16 -36.93
N GLU A 967 22.35 15.21 -36.51
CA GLU A 967 23.51 15.22 -37.43
C GLU A 967 23.64 13.96 -38.30
N HIS A 968 22.82 12.93 -38.05
CA HIS A 968 22.79 11.65 -38.77
C HIS A 968 21.52 11.51 -39.65
N GLY A 969 20.62 12.51 -39.66
CA GLY A 969 19.41 12.56 -40.48
C GLY A 969 18.15 11.96 -39.85
N ASN A 970 18.21 11.49 -38.61
CA ASN A 970 17.06 10.95 -37.87
C ASN A 970 16.21 12.10 -37.30
N ASP A 971 14.89 11.91 -37.19
CA ASP A 971 14.02 12.90 -36.58
C ASP A 971 14.26 13.01 -35.06
N ILE A 972 14.44 14.24 -34.57
CA ILE A 972 14.49 14.54 -33.14
C ILE A 972 13.05 14.57 -32.61
N LYS A 973 12.63 13.47 -32.00
CA LYS A 973 11.29 13.29 -31.46
C LYS A 973 11.18 13.92 -30.06
N VAL A 974 10.30 14.89 -29.92
CA VAL A 974 9.93 15.51 -28.64
C VAL A 974 8.44 15.29 -28.38
N ARG A 975 8.04 15.16 -27.12
CA ARG A 975 6.65 14.94 -26.71
C ARG A 975 5.77 16.12 -27.14
N ASP A 976 4.64 15.81 -27.77
CA ASP A 976 3.73 16.79 -28.33
C ASP A 976 2.68 17.20 -27.31
N SER A 977 3.00 18.22 -26.51
CA SER A 977 2.12 18.74 -25.45
C SER A 977 0.74 19.16 -25.95
N GLU A 978 0.66 19.74 -27.14
CA GLU A 978 -0.58 20.27 -27.73
C GLU A 978 -1.49 19.13 -28.19
N GLY A 979 -0.93 18.15 -28.92
CA GLY A 979 -1.66 16.94 -29.29
C GLY A 979 -2.15 16.14 -28.08
N ILE A 980 -1.32 16.03 -27.04
CA ILE A 980 -1.68 15.36 -25.77
C ILE A 980 -2.79 16.10 -25.01
N GLN A 981 -2.77 17.44 -24.99
CA GLN A 981 -3.83 18.22 -24.37
C GLN A 981 -5.17 18.05 -25.11
N LEU A 982 -5.16 18.06 -26.44
CA LEU A 982 -6.36 17.78 -27.26
C LEU A 982 -6.86 16.34 -27.09
N ALA A 983 -5.96 15.37 -26.97
CA ALA A 983 -6.33 13.97 -26.70
C ALA A 983 -6.94 13.80 -25.30
N ASN A 984 -6.37 14.43 -24.27
CA ASN A 984 -6.97 14.45 -22.93
C ASN A 984 -8.35 15.09 -22.95
N ALA A 985 -8.51 16.30 -23.52
CA ALA A 985 -9.80 16.98 -23.57
C ALA A 985 -10.90 16.11 -24.22
N LYS A 986 -10.60 15.43 -25.34
CA LYS A 986 -11.54 14.49 -25.98
C LYS A 986 -11.74 13.17 -25.25
N ILE A 987 -10.79 12.75 -24.39
CA ILE A 987 -10.97 11.61 -23.48
C ILE A 987 -11.84 12.01 -22.29
N ASP A 988 -11.62 13.19 -21.71
CA ASP A 988 -12.39 13.74 -20.59
C ASP A 988 -13.84 14.05 -21.02
N GLU A 989 -14.07 14.46 -22.26
CA GLU A 989 -15.40 14.59 -22.87
C GLU A 989 -16.16 13.24 -22.86
N ILE A 990 -15.53 12.15 -23.31
CA ILE A 990 -16.09 10.78 -23.28
C ILE A 990 -16.31 10.31 -21.82
N ARG A 991 -15.40 10.66 -20.91
CA ARG A 991 -15.47 10.20 -19.50
C ARG A 991 -16.52 10.93 -18.68
N ASN A 992 -16.69 12.24 -18.89
CA ASN A 992 -17.65 13.06 -18.13
C ASN A 992 -19.09 12.86 -18.65
N GLY A 993 -19.28 12.83 -19.97
CA GLY A 993 -20.60 12.63 -20.58
C GLY A 993 -21.24 11.27 -20.26
N PHE A 994 -20.44 10.29 -19.81
CA PHE A 994 -20.96 9.02 -19.30
C PHE A 994 -21.80 9.20 -18.03
N SER A 995 -21.36 10.05 -17.10
CA SER A 995 -22.06 10.27 -15.83
C SER A 995 -23.33 11.10 -16.04
N GLU A 996 -23.27 12.10 -16.93
CA GLU A 996 -24.44 12.87 -17.37
C GLU A 996 -25.49 11.94 -18.02
N TRP A 997 -25.07 11.05 -18.94
CA TRP A 997 -25.95 10.04 -19.54
C TRP A 997 -26.51 9.03 -18.54
N LEU A 998 -25.76 8.64 -17.50
CA LEU A 998 -26.27 7.79 -16.40
C LEU A 998 -27.36 8.49 -15.57
N GLU A 999 -27.28 9.82 -15.40
CA GLU A 999 -28.30 10.62 -14.73
C GLU A 999 -29.60 10.73 -15.56
N GLU A 1000 -29.54 10.59 -16.88
CA GLU A 1000 -30.72 10.56 -17.77
C GLU A 1000 -31.48 9.22 -17.75
N GLN A 1001 -30.90 8.15 -17.18
CA GLN A 1001 -31.51 6.80 -17.22
C GLN A 1001 -32.70 6.60 -16.26
N SER A 1002 -33.50 5.57 -16.55
CA SER A 1002 -34.72 5.25 -15.78
C SER A 1002 -34.44 4.95 -14.29
N PRO A 1003 -35.37 5.25 -13.37
CA PRO A 1003 -35.22 4.92 -11.96
C PRO A 1003 -34.94 3.43 -11.70
N GLN A 1004 -35.53 2.55 -12.53
CA GLN A 1004 -35.33 1.10 -12.47
C GLN A 1004 -33.89 0.72 -12.85
N PHE A 1005 -33.29 1.36 -13.85
CA PHE A 1005 -31.88 1.18 -14.22
C PHE A 1005 -30.96 1.64 -13.08
N LYS A 1006 -31.22 2.84 -12.53
CA LYS A 1006 -30.45 3.41 -11.41
C LYS A 1006 -30.50 2.52 -10.16
N GLU A 1007 -31.67 1.98 -9.82
CA GLU A 1007 -31.86 1.08 -8.69
C GLU A 1007 -31.16 -0.29 -8.89
N ARG A 1008 -31.16 -0.84 -10.12
CA ARG A 1008 -30.36 -2.04 -10.45
C ARG A 1008 -28.86 -1.78 -10.28
N LEU A 1009 -28.34 -0.67 -10.82
CA LEU A 1009 -26.91 -0.34 -10.73
C LEU A 1009 -26.46 -0.05 -9.29
N THR A 1010 -27.31 0.64 -8.51
CA THR A 1010 -27.11 0.89 -7.06
C THR A 1010 -27.10 -0.42 -6.27
N THR A 1011 -28.01 -1.34 -6.59
CA THR A 1011 -28.04 -2.68 -5.97
C THR A 1011 -26.79 -3.49 -6.30
N MET A 1012 -26.31 -3.45 -7.56
CA MET A 1012 -25.04 -4.07 -7.94
C MET A 1012 -23.84 -3.48 -7.17
N TYR A 1013 -23.76 -2.16 -7.03
CA TYR A 1013 -22.69 -1.52 -6.27
C TYR A 1013 -22.71 -1.96 -4.80
N ASN A 1014 -23.87 -1.88 -4.16
CA ASN A 1014 -24.00 -2.23 -2.75
C ASN A 1014 -23.68 -3.72 -2.50
N ARG A 1015 -24.15 -4.64 -3.37
CA ARG A 1015 -23.83 -6.08 -3.29
C ARG A 1015 -22.36 -6.41 -3.56
N LYS A 1016 -21.63 -5.61 -4.34
CA LYS A 1016 -20.20 -5.84 -4.66
C LYS A 1016 -19.22 -5.16 -3.71
N PHE A 1017 -19.59 -4.01 -3.12
CA PHE A 1017 -18.66 -3.18 -2.34
C PHE A 1017 -19.20 -2.82 -0.95
N ASN A 1018 -20.44 -2.36 -0.84
CA ASN A 1018 -21.06 -1.96 0.44
C ASN A 1018 -21.70 -3.14 1.19
N CYS A 1019 -21.06 -4.30 1.13
CA CYS A 1019 -21.49 -5.54 1.77
C CYS A 1019 -20.44 -6.09 2.74
N PHE A 1020 -19.23 -5.51 2.78
CA PHE A 1020 -18.10 -5.97 3.58
C PHE A 1020 -18.02 -5.27 4.95
N VAL A 1021 -18.37 -6.01 6.00
CA VAL A 1021 -18.16 -5.59 7.39
C VAL A 1021 -16.75 -5.98 7.85
N ARG A 1022 -16.08 -5.07 8.56
CA ARG A 1022 -14.76 -5.33 9.15
C ARG A 1022 -14.92 -6.06 10.50
N PRO A 1023 -14.07 -7.05 10.84
CA PRO A 1023 -14.01 -7.59 12.20
C PRO A 1023 -13.79 -6.46 13.23
N LYS A 1024 -14.46 -6.54 14.37
CA LYS A 1024 -14.28 -5.62 15.49
C LYS A 1024 -13.81 -6.41 16.72
N TYR A 1025 -12.52 -6.40 16.95
CA TYR A 1025 -11.87 -7.05 18.09
C TYR A 1025 -12.15 -6.27 19.39
N ASP A 1026 -12.52 -6.99 20.45
CA ASP A 1026 -12.65 -6.46 21.81
C ASP A 1026 -11.77 -7.31 22.74
N GLY A 1027 -10.65 -6.73 23.18
CA GLY A 1027 -9.67 -7.39 24.03
C GLY A 1027 -9.87 -7.13 25.53
N SER A 1028 -10.93 -6.42 25.94
CA SER A 1028 -11.11 -5.94 27.32
C SER A 1028 -11.28 -7.04 28.37
N HIS A 1029 -11.70 -8.23 27.93
CA HIS A 1029 -11.87 -9.42 28.74
C HIS A 1029 -10.54 -10.13 29.11
N GLN A 1030 -9.43 -9.75 28.46
CA GLN A 1030 -8.16 -10.46 28.63
C GLN A 1030 -7.44 -10.10 29.94
N THR A 1031 -7.12 -11.13 30.71
CA THR A 1031 -6.05 -11.06 31.71
C THR A 1031 -4.69 -11.31 31.05
N PHE A 1032 -3.64 -10.64 31.54
CA PHE A 1032 -2.24 -10.93 31.21
C PHE A 1032 -1.52 -11.41 32.47
N PRO A 1033 -1.46 -12.74 32.72
CA PRO A 1033 -0.68 -13.30 33.82
C PRO A 1033 0.79 -12.86 33.76
N ASP A 1034 1.45 -12.79 34.92
CA ASP A 1034 2.87 -12.45 35.08
C ASP A 1034 3.35 -11.08 34.53
N LEU A 1035 2.46 -10.28 33.93
CA LEU A 1035 2.77 -8.95 33.38
C LEU A 1035 3.15 -7.97 34.50
N ASN A 1036 4.43 -7.65 34.61
CA ASN A 1036 4.99 -6.81 35.66
C ASN A 1036 4.79 -5.31 35.38
N LEU A 1037 3.58 -4.81 35.66
CA LEU A 1037 3.25 -3.38 35.60
C LEU A 1037 4.17 -2.50 36.47
N LYS A 1038 4.77 -3.03 37.55
CA LYS A 1038 5.75 -2.28 38.37
C LYS A 1038 7.10 -2.12 37.67
N GLY A 1039 7.54 -3.13 36.92
CA GLY A 1039 8.71 -3.06 36.04
C GLY A 1039 8.49 -2.05 34.91
N LEU A 1040 7.33 -2.13 34.25
CA LEU A 1040 6.94 -1.23 33.17
C LEU A 1040 6.71 0.24 33.63
N ALA A 1041 6.33 0.48 34.88
CA ALA A 1041 6.20 1.83 35.45
C ALA A 1041 7.53 2.63 35.41
N SER A 1042 8.69 1.96 35.44
CA SER A 1042 10.01 2.60 35.27
C SER A 1042 10.19 3.24 33.88
N ARG A 1043 9.43 2.78 32.88
CA ARG A 1043 9.35 3.34 31.51
C ARG A 1043 8.13 4.25 31.30
N GLY A 1044 7.43 4.64 32.37
CA GLY A 1044 6.23 5.50 32.32
C GLY A 1044 4.93 4.78 31.95
N ILE A 1045 4.96 3.46 31.69
CA ILE A 1045 3.77 2.67 31.36
C ILE A 1045 3.08 2.24 32.66
N ARG A 1046 1.87 2.75 32.91
CA ARG A 1046 1.10 2.47 34.15
C ARG A 1046 0.05 1.38 34.00
N SER A 1047 -0.42 1.15 32.79
CA SER A 1047 -1.45 0.18 32.41
C SER A 1047 -1.33 -0.13 30.92
N VAL A 1048 -1.85 -1.29 30.49
CA VAL A 1048 -2.10 -1.57 29.07
C VAL A 1048 -3.34 -0.78 28.64
N TYR A 1049 -3.31 -0.16 27.45
CA TYR A 1049 -4.47 0.57 26.91
C TYR A 1049 -5.47 -0.38 26.22
N PRO A 1050 -6.79 -0.06 26.18
CA PRO A 1050 -7.77 -0.92 25.50
C PRO A 1050 -7.37 -1.29 24.06
N SER A 1051 -6.95 -0.31 23.25
CA SER A 1051 -6.49 -0.56 21.87
C SER A 1051 -5.24 -1.45 21.77
N GLN A 1052 -4.43 -1.57 22.83
CA GLN A 1052 -3.34 -2.55 22.88
C GLN A 1052 -3.91 -3.95 23.18
N MET A 1053 -4.91 -4.06 24.06
CA MET A 1053 -5.61 -5.32 24.33
C MET A 1053 -6.35 -5.84 23.09
N ASP A 1054 -7.12 -4.97 22.41
CA ASP A 1054 -7.85 -5.28 21.18
C ASP A 1054 -6.90 -5.79 20.08
N CYS A 1055 -5.71 -5.18 19.98
CA CYS A 1055 -4.67 -5.58 19.02
C CYS A 1055 -4.03 -6.93 19.39
N VAL A 1056 -3.75 -7.20 20.67
CA VAL A 1056 -3.30 -8.54 21.12
C VAL A 1056 -4.39 -9.60 20.89
N TRP A 1057 -5.66 -9.26 21.09
CA TRP A 1057 -6.78 -10.17 20.82
C TRP A 1057 -6.84 -10.55 19.33
N MET A 1058 -6.82 -9.55 18.43
CA MET A 1058 -6.73 -9.73 16.99
C MET A 1058 -5.57 -10.67 16.59
N LEU A 1059 -4.37 -10.46 17.15
CA LEU A 1059 -3.19 -11.25 16.81
C LEU A 1059 -3.35 -12.73 17.21
N LYS A 1060 -3.86 -13.01 18.41
CA LYS A 1060 -4.14 -14.38 18.87
C LYS A 1060 -5.24 -15.04 18.03
N GLN A 1061 -6.32 -14.33 17.77
CA GLN A 1061 -7.54 -14.88 17.16
C GLN A 1061 -7.36 -15.19 15.66
N ASN A 1062 -6.51 -14.44 14.96
CA ASN A 1062 -6.20 -14.65 13.54
C ASN A 1062 -4.89 -15.42 13.29
N GLY A 1063 -4.09 -15.70 14.32
CA GLY A 1063 -2.74 -16.25 14.16
C GLY A 1063 -1.75 -15.28 13.51
N GLY A 1064 -2.00 -13.96 13.58
CA GLY A 1064 -1.19 -12.90 12.95
C GLY A 1064 -2.01 -11.67 12.54
N GLY A 1065 -1.36 -10.60 12.07
CA GLY A 1065 -2.05 -9.39 11.63
C GLY A 1065 -1.15 -8.16 11.46
N ILE A 1066 -1.69 -7.09 10.87
CA ILE A 1066 -0.99 -5.81 10.66
C ILE A 1066 -1.38 -4.82 11.77
N CYS A 1067 -0.39 -4.34 12.52
CA CYS A 1067 -0.58 -3.47 13.69
C CYS A 1067 -0.35 -1.98 13.34
N ASP A 1068 -1.24 -1.42 12.51
CA ASP A 1068 -1.13 -0.04 12.01
C ASP A 1068 -1.61 1.02 13.02
N HIS A 1069 -0.84 1.16 14.10
CA HIS A 1069 -1.02 2.24 15.07
C HIS A 1069 -0.03 3.41 14.82
N GLU A 1070 -0.31 4.59 15.40
CA GLU A 1070 0.62 5.73 15.35
C GLU A 1070 1.91 5.49 16.18
N VAL A 1071 2.95 6.28 15.93
CA VAL A 1071 4.21 6.21 16.69
C VAL A 1071 3.97 6.63 18.15
N GLY A 1072 4.58 5.93 19.11
CA GLY A 1072 4.41 6.20 20.55
C GLY A 1072 3.22 5.48 21.20
N THR A 1073 2.33 4.85 20.44
CA THR A 1073 1.18 4.05 20.95
C THR A 1073 1.57 2.73 21.65
N GLY A 1074 2.87 2.40 21.71
CA GLY A 1074 3.37 1.21 22.39
C GLY A 1074 3.40 -0.08 21.57
N LYS A 1075 3.58 0.00 20.23
CA LYS A 1075 3.74 -1.18 19.34
C LYS A 1075 4.68 -2.26 19.91
N THR A 1076 5.83 -1.85 20.43
CA THR A 1076 6.82 -2.73 21.08
C THR A 1076 6.24 -3.53 22.24
N LEU A 1077 5.36 -2.92 23.05
CA LEU A 1077 4.69 -3.59 24.16
C LEU A 1077 3.64 -4.58 23.65
N ILE A 1078 2.86 -4.21 22.63
CA ILE A 1078 1.90 -5.11 21.96
C ILE A 1078 2.62 -6.36 21.47
N MET A 1079 3.77 -6.22 20.79
CA MET A 1079 4.56 -7.34 20.30
C MET A 1079 5.12 -8.22 21.42
N CYS A 1080 5.60 -7.64 22.52
CA CYS A 1080 6.10 -8.42 23.67
C CYS A 1080 4.97 -9.20 24.36
N ILE A 1081 3.81 -8.56 24.58
CA ILE A 1081 2.64 -9.20 25.20
C ILE A 1081 2.07 -10.28 24.27
N ALA A 1082 1.89 -10.00 22.97
CA ALA A 1082 1.39 -10.97 22.01
C ALA A 1082 2.32 -12.19 21.90
N ALA A 1083 3.64 -12.00 21.79
CA ALA A 1083 4.59 -13.11 21.77
C ALA A 1083 4.52 -13.97 23.05
N HIS A 1084 4.42 -13.34 24.22
CA HIS A 1084 4.36 -14.06 25.49
C HIS A 1084 3.04 -14.82 25.68
N GLU A 1085 1.89 -14.17 25.43
CA GLU A 1085 0.58 -14.82 25.52
C GLU A 1085 0.39 -15.92 24.47
N MET A 1086 0.89 -15.72 23.25
CA MET A 1086 0.87 -16.75 22.21
C MET A 1086 1.71 -17.96 22.62
N LYS A 1087 2.84 -17.79 23.32
CA LYS A 1087 3.55 -18.94 23.88
C LYS A 1087 2.85 -19.56 25.09
N ARG A 1088 2.37 -18.76 26.05
CA ARG A 1088 1.63 -19.21 27.25
C ARG A 1088 0.43 -20.10 26.89
N LEU A 1089 -0.30 -19.72 25.85
CA LEU A 1089 -1.50 -20.42 25.37
C LEU A 1089 -1.21 -21.48 24.29
N ASN A 1090 0.07 -21.79 24.03
CA ASN A 1090 0.52 -22.75 23.00
C ASN A 1090 0.01 -22.45 21.57
N LEU A 1091 -0.09 -21.16 21.24
CA LEU A 1091 -0.42 -20.60 19.91
C LEU A 1091 0.85 -20.39 19.06
N ALA A 1092 2.02 -20.32 19.70
CA ALA A 1092 3.34 -20.34 19.06
C ALA A 1092 4.35 -21.03 19.98
N HIS A 1093 5.15 -21.95 19.44
CA HIS A 1093 6.21 -22.68 20.16
C HIS A 1093 7.40 -21.76 20.48
N LYS A 1094 7.89 -21.01 19.47
CA LYS A 1094 9.14 -20.24 19.58
C LYS A 1094 9.06 -18.95 18.75
N PRO A 1095 8.34 -17.92 19.22
CA PRO A 1095 8.12 -16.69 18.46
C PRO A 1095 9.41 -15.86 18.30
N MET A 1096 9.60 -15.28 17.12
CA MET A 1096 10.66 -14.30 16.83
C MET A 1096 10.09 -12.86 16.79
N ILE A 1097 10.85 -11.90 17.30
CA ILE A 1097 10.66 -10.47 17.03
C ILE A 1097 11.83 -9.96 16.17
N ILE A 1098 11.52 -9.32 15.04
CA ILE A 1098 12.48 -8.66 14.17
C ILE A 1098 12.22 -7.14 14.18
N GLY A 1099 13.28 -6.33 14.20
CA GLY A 1099 13.15 -4.87 14.09
C GLY A 1099 14.40 -4.15 13.58
N LEU A 1100 14.42 -2.82 13.70
CA LEU A 1100 15.59 -2.02 13.37
C LEU A 1100 16.76 -2.35 14.32
N LYS A 1101 17.99 -2.28 13.79
CA LYS A 1101 19.22 -2.66 14.52
C LYS A 1101 19.45 -1.87 15.82
N ALA A 1102 18.97 -0.62 15.90
CA ALA A 1102 19.00 0.16 17.13
C ALA A 1102 17.95 -0.31 18.16
N ASN A 1103 16.77 -0.72 17.69
CA ASN A 1103 15.62 -1.07 18.52
C ASN A 1103 15.81 -2.43 19.24
N VAL A 1104 16.58 -3.37 18.68
CA VAL A 1104 16.74 -4.75 19.23
C VAL A 1104 17.01 -4.77 20.76
N ALA A 1105 17.91 -3.90 21.24
CA ALA A 1105 18.24 -3.83 22.66
C ALA A 1105 17.11 -3.21 23.51
N GLU A 1106 16.36 -2.25 22.96
CA GLU A 1106 15.21 -1.63 23.62
C GLU A 1106 14.01 -2.58 23.67
N ILE A 1107 13.74 -3.32 22.60
CA ILE A 1107 12.74 -4.39 22.54
C ILE A 1107 13.06 -5.45 23.60
N ALA A 1108 14.29 -5.99 23.61
CA ALA A 1108 14.71 -6.99 24.59
C ALA A 1108 14.58 -6.52 26.04
N ALA A 1109 15.07 -5.31 26.34
CA ALA A 1109 14.96 -4.73 27.68
C ALA A 1109 13.53 -4.33 28.06
N THR A 1110 12.62 -4.12 27.09
CA THR A 1110 11.18 -3.90 27.32
C THR A 1110 10.48 -5.21 27.63
N TYR A 1111 10.78 -6.27 26.88
CA TYR A 1111 10.28 -7.63 27.16
C TYR A 1111 10.69 -8.07 28.58
N GLN A 1112 11.96 -7.89 28.97
CA GLN A 1112 12.43 -8.20 30.33
C GLN A 1112 11.73 -7.38 31.44
N ALA A 1113 11.29 -6.15 31.15
CA ALA A 1113 10.55 -5.34 32.11
C ALA A 1113 9.06 -5.71 32.19
N ALA A 1114 8.49 -6.24 31.11
CA ALA A 1114 7.13 -6.81 31.08
C ALA A 1114 7.09 -8.18 31.76
N TYR A 1115 8.01 -9.08 31.43
CA TYR A 1115 8.06 -10.46 31.91
C TYR A 1115 9.48 -10.82 32.40
N PRO A 1116 9.83 -10.52 33.67
CA PRO A 1116 11.19 -10.70 34.20
C PRO A 1116 11.69 -12.16 34.21
N ASN A 1117 10.77 -13.13 34.21
CA ASN A 1117 11.08 -14.55 34.25
C ASN A 1117 11.26 -15.17 32.84
N ALA A 1118 10.98 -14.41 31.77
CA ALA A 1118 10.98 -14.95 30.41
C ALA A 1118 12.40 -15.15 29.85
N ARG A 1119 12.66 -16.35 29.32
CA ARG A 1119 13.91 -16.76 28.68
C ARG A 1119 14.01 -16.18 27.27
N ILE A 1120 14.31 -14.88 27.15
CA ILE A 1120 14.56 -14.26 25.83
C ILE A 1120 16.01 -14.46 25.37
N LEU A 1121 16.20 -14.62 24.06
CA LEU A 1121 17.52 -14.55 23.41
C LEU A 1121 17.52 -13.38 22.43
N TYR A 1122 18.47 -12.44 22.56
CA TYR A 1122 18.62 -11.34 21.61
C TYR A 1122 20.03 -11.27 21.01
N ALA A 1123 20.12 -10.84 19.75
CA ALA A 1123 21.38 -10.79 19.00
C ALA A 1123 22.15 -9.48 19.20
N SER A 1124 23.43 -9.55 19.62
CA SER A 1124 24.33 -8.39 19.59
C SER A 1124 25.14 -8.34 18.28
N GLU A 1125 25.83 -7.21 18.03
CA GLU A 1125 26.74 -7.09 16.89
C GLU A 1125 27.88 -8.12 16.91
N LYS A 1126 28.30 -8.57 18.09
CA LYS A 1126 29.43 -9.49 18.28
C LYS A 1126 29.07 -10.94 17.91
N ASP A 1127 27.79 -11.28 17.94
CA ASP A 1127 27.30 -12.65 17.72
C ASP A 1127 27.19 -13.01 16.24
N PHE A 1128 27.19 -12.00 15.35
CA PHE A 1128 27.07 -12.19 13.90
C PHE A 1128 28.42 -12.21 13.14
N SER A 1129 29.54 -12.38 13.85
CA SER A 1129 30.79 -12.80 13.22
C SER A 1129 30.66 -14.22 12.64
N THR A 1130 31.41 -14.55 11.59
CA THR A 1130 31.29 -15.86 10.89
C THR A 1130 31.47 -17.07 11.82
N ALA A 1131 32.27 -16.94 12.88
CA ALA A 1131 32.46 -17.99 13.89
C ALA A 1131 31.34 -18.04 14.93
N ASN A 1132 30.87 -16.88 15.42
CA ASN A 1132 29.85 -16.83 16.48
C ASN A 1132 28.44 -17.12 15.94
N ARG A 1133 28.18 -16.77 14.66
CA ARG A 1133 26.86 -16.88 14.03
C ARG A 1133 26.32 -18.31 14.03
N VAL A 1134 27.19 -19.31 13.78
CA VAL A 1134 26.83 -20.73 13.83
C VAL A 1134 26.38 -21.12 15.24
N ARG A 1135 27.14 -20.70 16.27
CA ARG A 1135 26.79 -20.94 17.68
C ARG A 1135 25.47 -20.26 18.07
N PHE A 1136 25.19 -19.05 17.56
CA PHE A 1136 23.93 -18.35 17.84
C PHE A 1136 22.72 -19.12 17.31
N PHE A 1137 22.75 -19.65 16.08
CA PHE A 1137 21.67 -20.48 15.56
C PHE A 1137 21.58 -21.86 16.24
N ASN A 1138 22.72 -22.48 16.58
CA ASN A 1138 22.73 -23.74 17.30
C ASN A 1138 22.16 -23.61 18.72
N ASN A 1139 22.35 -22.46 19.38
CA ASN A 1139 21.65 -22.15 20.63
C ASN A 1139 20.13 -22.12 20.42
N ILE A 1140 19.63 -21.46 19.36
CA ILE A 1140 18.17 -21.42 19.03
C ILE A 1140 17.62 -22.81 18.72
N LYS A 1141 18.37 -23.62 17.95
CA LYS A 1141 18.06 -25.01 17.56
C LYS A 1141 17.87 -25.91 18.80
N ASN A 1142 18.78 -25.82 19.78
CA ASN A 1142 18.88 -26.78 20.89
C ASN A 1142 18.14 -26.37 22.18
N ASN A 1143 17.55 -25.17 22.24
CA ASN A 1143 16.95 -24.63 23.46
C ASN A 1143 15.55 -24.07 23.20
N ASP A 1144 14.78 -23.98 24.29
CA ASP A 1144 13.45 -23.42 24.32
C ASP A 1144 13.51 -21.98 24.89
N TYR A 1145 13.36 -21.00 24.00
CA TYR A 1145 13.33 -19.58 24.32
C TYR A 1145 11.91 -19.04 24.21
N ASP A 1146 11.56 -18.08 25.08
CA ASP A 1146 10.22 -17.48 25.11
C ASP A 1146 10.04 -16.39 24.04
N CYS A 1147 11.14 -15.79 23.61
CA CYS A 1147 11.22 -15.05 22.35
C CYS A 1147 12.67 -14.96 21.85
N VAL A 1148 12.85 -15.01 20.52
CA VAL A 1148 14.13 -14.71 19.85
C VAL A 1148 14.06 -13.32 19.21
N ILE A 1149 15.02 -12.44 19.48
CA ILE A 1149 14.97 -11.03 19.04
C ILE A 1149 16.21 -10.69 18.19
N MET A 1150 16.01 -10.20 16.97
CA MET A 1150 17.11 -9.84 16.05
C MET A 1150 16.78 -8.65 15.13
N SER A 1151 17.76 -8.16 14.40
CA SER A 1151 17.56 -7.10 13.40
C SER A 1151 17.19 -7.63 12.02
N HIS A 1152 16.56 -6.79 11.19
CA HIS A 1152 16.30 -7.08 9.78
C HIS A 1152 17.57 -7.54 9.03
N ASP A 1153 18.71 -6.89 9.25
CA ASP A 1153 20.01 -7.26 8.66
C ASP A 1153 20.56 -8.62 9.13
N GLN A 1154 20.09 -9.12 10.27
CA GLN A 1154 20.49 -10.39 10.86
C GLN A 1154 19.59 -11.51 10.35
N PHE A 1155 18.27 -11.27 10.29
CA PHE A 1155 17.28 -12.18 9.72
C PHE A 1155 17.53 -12.44 8.23
N GLY A 1156 17.73 -11.39 7.42
CA GLY A 1156 17.98 -11.51 5.97
C GLY A 1156 19.27 -12.25 5.57
N LYS A 1157 20.09 -12.66 6.56
CA LYS A 1157 21.27 -13.54 6.34
C LYS A 1157 20.95 -15.02 6.52
N ILE A 1158 19.86 -15.38 7.20
CA ILE A 1158 19.48 -16.77 7.50
C ILE A 1158 19.21 -17.51 6.18
N PRO A 1159 19.85 -18.67 5.92
CA PRO A 1159 19.58 -19.42 4.71
C PRO A 1159 18.18 -20.04 4.76
N GLN A 1160 17.48 -19.94 3.64
CA GLN A 1160 16.22 -20.65 3.42
C GLN A 1160 16.47 -22.13 3.09
N SER A 1161 15.47 -22.97 3.36
CA SER A 1161 15.47 -24.38 2.90
C SER A 1161 15.50 -24.41 1.36
N PRO A 1162 16.49 -25.06 0.72
CA PRO A 1162 16.55 -25.18 -0.73
C PRO A 1162 15.33 -25.91 -1.32
N GLU A 1163 14.76 -26.86 -0.57
CA GLU A 1163 13.55 -27.61 -0.92
C GLU A 1163 12.32 -26.69 -0.96
N LEU A 1164 12.26 -25.71 -0.04
CA LEU A 1164 11.25 -24.66 -0.05
C LEU A 1164 11.48 -23.69 -1.23
N GLN A 1165 12.73 -23.30 -1.50
CA GLN A 1165 13.06 -22.46 -2.67
C GLN A 1165 12.65 -23.11 -3.99
N GLN A 1166 12.89 -24.41 -4.16
CA GLN A 1166 12.47 -25.18 -5.34
C GLN A 1166 10.94 -25.17 -5.50
N ARG A 1167 10.19 -25.40 -4.41
CA ARG A 1167 8.71 -25.36 -4.42
C ARG A 1167 8.14 -23.99 -4.84
N ILE A 1168 8.73 -22.88 -4.36
CA ILE A 1168 8.30 -21.53 -4.73
C ILE A 1168 8.53 -21.28 -6.22
N LEU A 1169 9.76 -21.54 -6.69
CA LEU A 1169 10.16 -21.28 -8.07
C LEU A 1169 9.37 -22.15 -9.07
N GLN A 1170 9.00 -23.37 -8.68
CA GLN A 1170 8.11 -24.22 -9.47
C GLN A 1170 6.69 -23.66 -9.55
N ALA A 1171 6.12 -23.16 -8.45
CA ALA A 1171 4.78 -22.56 -8.45
C ALA A 1171 4.72 -21.26 -9.27
N GLU A 1172 5.77 -20.42 -9.24
CA GLU A 1172 5.88 -19.26 -10.12
C GLU A 1172 6.01 -19.69 -11.60
N LEU A 1173 6.80 -20.73 -11.88
CA LEU A 1173 6.96 -21.27 -13.23
C LEU A 1173 5.66 -21.82 -13.80
N ASP A 1174 4.93 -22.66 -13.04
CA ASP A 1174 3.63 -23.21 -13.42
C ASP A 1174 2.63 -22.09 -13.79
N THR A 1175 2.61 -21.02 -12.99
CA THR A 1175 1.76 -19.83 -13.22
C THR A 1175 2.17 -19.09 -14.51
N VAL A 1176 3.46 -18.94 -14.78
CA VAL A 1176 3.96 -18.30 -16.02
C VAL A 1176 3.68 -19.16 -17.26
N GLU A 1177 3.68 -20.50 -17.13
CA GLU A 1177 3.30 -21.42 -18.21
C GLU A 1177 1.81 -21.38 -18.53
N GLU A 1178 0.94 -21.33 -17.53
CA GLU A 1178 -0.51 -21.20 -17.72
C GLU A 1178 -0.86 -19.90 -18.47
N ASN A 1179 -0.28 -18.77 -18.06
CA ASN A 1179 -0.43 -17.48 -18.74
C ASN A 1179 0.05 -17.52 -20.21
N LEU A 1180 1.13 -18.25 -20.50
CA LEU A 1180 1.62 -18.41 -21.87
C LEU A 1180 0.67 -19.23 -22.75
N GLU A 1181 -0.01 -20.24 -22.21
CA GLU A 1181 -0.94 -21.07 -22.98
C GLU A 1181 -2.26 -20.33 -23.27
N VAL A 1182 -2.80 -19.57 -22.31
CA VAL A 1182 -3.97 -18.69 -22.55
C VAL A 1182 -3.71 -17.70 -23.69
N LEU A 1183 -2.55 -17.03 -23.67
CA LEU A 1183 -2.16 -16.06 -24.72
C LEU A 1183 -1.88 -16.72 -26.08
N ARG A 1184 -1.58 -18.02 -26.12
CA ARG A 1184 -1.42 -18.79 -27.37
C ARG A 1184 -2.76 -19.19 -27.97
N GLN A 1185 -3.80 -19.36 -27.15
CA GLN A 1185 -5.15 -19.68 -27.60
C GLN A 1185 -5.92 -18.43 -28.09
N GLN A 1186 -5.67 -17.26 -27.50
CA GLN A 1186 -6.26 -15.95 -27.88
C GLN A 1186 -5.64 -15.32 -29.16
N GLY A 1187 -5.53 -16.10 -30.23
CA GLY A 1187 -4.75 -15.76 -31.41
C GLY A 1187 -5.09 -14.41 -32.09
N LYS A 1188 -4.03 -13.76 -32.62
CA LYS A 1188 -3.99 -12.48 -33.37
C LYS A 1188 -4.02 -11.16 -32.58
N ASN A 1189 -4.56 -11.08 -31.37
CA ASN A 1189 -4.60 -9.81 -30.63
C ASN A 1189 -3.38 -9.57 -29.70
N VAL A 1190 -2.65 -10.62 -29.33
CA VAL A 1190 -1.52 -10.52 -28.38
C VAL A 1190 -0.26 -9.90 -29.02
N SER A 1191 0.35 -8.94 -28.33
CA SER A 1191 1.62 -8.32 -28.75
C SER A 1191 2.79 -9.30 -28.70
N ARG A 1192 3.56 -9.39 -29.80
CA ARG A 1192 4.79 -10.20 -29.90
C ARG A 1192 5.85 -9.83 -28.84
N ALA A 1193 5.82 -8.62 -28.31
CA ALA A 1193 6.72 -8.21 -27.22
C ALA A 1193 6.35 -8.85 -25.87
N MET A 1194 5.05 -9.04 -25.60
CA MET A 1194 4.53 -9.60 -24.35
C MET A 1194 4.84 -11.09 -24.24
N LEU A 1195 4.58 -11.86 -25.31
CA LEU A 1195 4.95 -13.28 -25.41
C LEU A 1195 6.45 -13.48 -25.16
N LYS A 1196 7.30 -12.70 -25.85
CA LYS A 1196 8.76 -12.75 -25.66
C LYS A 1196 9.21 -12.36 -24.24
N GLY A 1197 8.46 -11.50 -23.55
CA GLY A 1197 8.69 -11.14 -22.16
C GLY A 1197 8.41 -12.31 -21.20
N LEU A 1198 7.27 -12.97 -21.36
CA LEU A 1198 6.88 -14.14 -20.56
C LEU A 1198 7.78 -15.36 -20.84
N GLU A 1199 8.14 -15.61 -22.10
CA GLU A 1199 9.10 -16.66 -22.47
C GLU A 1199 10.48 -16.39 -21.84
N LYS A 1200 10.93 -15.14 -21.78
CA LYS A 1200 12.15 -14.76 -21.03
C LYS A 1200 12.00 -14.97 -19.51
N ARG A 1201 10.83 -14.70 -18.92
CA ARG A 1201 10.56 -14.99 -17.49
C ARG A 1201 10.62 -16.49 -17.21
N LYS A 1202 10.00 -17.32 -18.06
CA LYS A 1202 10.10 -18.79 -17.98
C LYS A 1202 11.55 -19.27 -18.00
N HIS A 1203 12.36 -18.86 -18.99
CA HIS A 1203 13.76 -19.25 -19.06
C HIS A 1203 14.58 -18.81 -17.83
N ASN A 1204 14.31 -17.61 -17.30
CA ASN A 1204 14.96 -17.13 -16.07
C ASN A 1204 14.58 -17.96 -14.82
N LEU A 1205 13.36 -18.51 -14.74
CA LEU A 1205 12.91 -19.34 -13.62
C LEU A 1205 13.49 -20.76 -13.69
N VAL A 1206 13.49 -21.38 -14.88
CA VAL A 1206 14.13 -22.69 -15.11
C VAL A 1206 15.61 -22.64 -14.75
N ALA A 1207 16.35 -21.62 -15.23
CA ALA A 1207 17.77 -21.43 -14.90
C ALA A 1207 18.04 -21.02 -13.43
N LYS A 1208 17.00 -20.77 -12.62
CA LYS A 1208 17.09 -20.66 -11.15
C LYS A 1208 16.82 -22.01 -10.48
N LEU A 1209 15.84 -22.78 -10.93
CA LEU A 1209 15.56 -24.14 -10.45
C LEU A 1209 16.79 -25.05 -10.61
N GLU A 1210 17.39 -25.08 -11.81
CA GLU A 1210 18.62 -25.84 -12.09
C GLU A 1210 19.77 -25.50 -11.12
N LYS A 1211 19.88 -24.22 -10.72
CA LYS A 1211 20.90 -23.77 -9.75
C LYS A 1211 20.58 -24.17 -8.32
N VAL A 1212 19.31 -24.16 -7.92
CA VAL A 1212 18.87 -24.64 -6.59
C VAL A 1212 19.06 -26.16 -6.50
N GLU A 1213 18.74 -26.90 -7.56
CA GLU A 1213 18.95 -28.35 -7.64
C GLU A 1213 20.43 -28.73 -7.62
N HIS A 1214 21.29 -28.00 -8.35
CA HIS A 1214 22.74 -28.17 -8.23
C HIS A 1214 23.23 -27.81 -6.81
N ALA A 1215 22.72 -26.74 -6.19
CA ALA A 1215 23.09 -26.36 -4.83
C ALA A 1215 22.67 -27.40 -3.79
N ILE A 1216 21.53 -28.09 -3.97
CA ILE A 1216 21.12 -29.25 -3.17
C ILE A 1216 22.13 -30.39 -3.34
N GLN A 1217 22.51 -30.71 -4.58
CA GLN A 1217 23.44 -31.80 -4.89
C GLN A 1217 24.89 -31.54 -4.46
N SER A 1218 25.32 -30.27 -4.38
CA SER A 1218 26.71 -29.88 -4.07
C SER A 1218 26.90 -29.22 -2.69
N ARG A 1219 25.95 -29.35 -1.76
CA ARG A 1219 26.02 -28.73 -0.42
C ARG A 1219 27.01 -29.45 0.50
N THR A 1220 28.19 -28.87 0.69
CA THR A 1220 29.19 -29.31 1.68
C THR A 1220 29.15 -28.51 2.98
N ASP A 1221 28.78 -27.22 2.93
CA ASP A 1221 28.73 -26.32 4.08
C ASP A 1221 27.33 -26.32 4.71
N ASP A 1222 27.26 -26.25 6.05
CA ASP A 1222 26.03 -26.43 6.81
C ASP A 1222 25.80 -25.30 7.82
N VAL A 1223 25.19 -24.23 7.33
CA VAL A 1223 24.57 -23.22 8.18
C VAL A 1223 23.12 -23.63 8.43
N VAL A 1224 22.72 -23.69 9.70
CA VAL A 1224 21.34 -23.94 10.14
C VAL A 1224 20.36 -23.09 9.32
N ASP A 1225 19.47 -23.76 8.59
CA ASP A 1225 18.40 -23.11 7.84
C ASP A 1225 17.25 -22.68 8.76
N PHE A 1226 16.40 -21.78 8.26
CA PHE A 1226 15.30 -21.22 9.06
C PHE A 1226 14.39 -22.32 9.66
N LYS A 1227 14.06 -23.37 8.89
CA LYS A 1227 13.20 -24.48 9.34
C LYS A 1227 13.85 -25.27 10.50
N GLN A 1228 15.16 -25.46 10.47
CA GLN A 1228 15.90 -26.11 11.55
C GLN A 1228 15.93 -25.32 12.87
N THR A 1229 15.56 -24.03 12.90
CA THR A 1229 15.53 -23.25 14.16
C THR A 1229 14.33 -23.60 15.07
N GLY A 1230 13.29 -24.22 14.51
CA GLY A 1230 12.04 -24.50 15.22
C GLY A 1230 11.25 -23.23 15.56
N ILE A 1231 11.42 -22.15 14.78
CA ILE A 1231 10.65 -20.90 14.89
C ILE A 1231 9.44 -20.98 13.97
N ASP A 1232 8.26 -20.71 14.52
CA ASP A 1232 6.95 -20.90 13.90
C ASP A 1232 6.11 -19.62 13.80
N HIS A 1233 6.46 -18.56 14.54
CA HIS A 1233 5.79 -17.26 14.47
C HIS A 1233 6.79 -16.10 14.41
N ILE A 1234 6.48 -15.02 13.67
CA ILE A 1234 7.35 -13.85 13.53
C ILE A 1234 6.56 -12.54 13.62
N PHE A 1235 6.96 -11.67 14.55
CA PHE A 1235 6.53 -10.27 14.61
C PHE A 1235 7.58 -9.36 13.95
N ILE A 1236 7.14 -8.39 13.14
CA ILE A 1236 8.01 -7.54 12.32
C ILE A 1236 7.74 -6.05 12.64
N ASP A 1237 8.66 -5.42 13.38
CA ASP A 1237 8.69 -3.97 13.59
C ASP A 1237 9.18 -3.26 12.31
N GLU A 1238 8.62 -2.09 12.02
CA GLU A 1238 8.93 -1.28 10.83
C GLU A 1238 8.90 -2.03 9.48
N SER A 1239 7.92 -2.94 9.32
CA SER A 1239 7.74 -3.80 8.14
C SER A 1239 7.70 -3.06 6.80
N HIS A 1240 7.29 -1.79 6.78
CA HIS A 1240 7.21 -0.96 5.57
C HIS A 1240 8.58 -0.68 4.91
N TYR A 1241 9.70 -0.94 5.60
CA TYR A 1241 11.04 -0.82 5.02
C TYR A 1241 11.53 -2.06 4.24
N GLN A 1242 10.84 -3.21 4.28
CA GLN A 1242 11.29 -4.44 3.60
C GLN A 1242 10.17 -5.24 2.93
N ASN A 1243 10.41 -5.63 1.67
CA ASN A 1243 9.53 -6.52 0.90
C ASN A 1243 9.77 -7.99 1.29
N PHE A 1244 9.11 -8.47 2.35
CA PHE A 1244 9.18 -9.87 2.81
C PHE A 1244 8.53 -10.92 1.88
N LEU A 1245 7.96 -10.49 0.73
CA LEU A 1245 7.28 -11.33 -0.28
C LEU A 1245 8.11 -12.52 -0.84
N SER A 1246 9.41 -12.59 -0.55
CA SER A 1246 10.32 -13.67 -0.95
C SER A 1246 10.64 -14.69 0.16
N PHE A 1247 10.13 -14.50 1.37
CA PHE A 1247 10.29 -15.40 2.52
C PHE A 1247 8.92 -15.97 2.92
N PRO A 1248 8.44 -17.06 2.30
CA PRO A 1248 7.27 -17.75 2.79
C PRO A 1248 7.60 -18.48 4.09
N ILE A 1249 6.71 -18.29 5.07
CA ILE A 1249 6.62 -19.07 6.30
C ILE A 1249 5.43 -20.02 6.08
N LEU A 1250 5.56 -21.29 6.48
CA LEU A 1250 4.59 -22.38 6.26
C LEU A 1250 4.38 -23.18 7.54
#